data_AF-A0AA45R3W7-F1
#
_entry.id   AF-A0AA45R3W7-F1
#
_cell.length_a   1.000
_cell.length_b   1.000
_cell.length_c   1.000
_cell.angle_alpha   90.00
_cell.angle_beta   90.00
_cell.angle_gamma   90.00
#
_symmetry.space_group_name_H-M   'P 1'
#
loop_
_entity.id
_entity.type
_entity.pdbx_description
1 polymer ?
#
loop_
_entity_poly.entity_id
_entity_poly.type
_entity_poly.pdbx_seq_one_letter_code
_entity_poly.pdbx_strand_id
1 'polypeptide(L)'
;MRTHREQPEGRRTGEGAARRTPPPPGVLGGGRMGPGEIAALQRSAGNRVVARLIDEERHVHGAGCGHREPDGDAHVQRALLDTAAATPGRPLPLGVRREAEAFYGVDLSPARVHDDVVAQRATEAFDAKALTVGAHVFLPPKVANDRTVVGHELSHVSSNLAGVRETGVAGGAGVAVTDPAQGSERRAQADGVAFASGASRAGPRPASRAGGGGPVVARTVNVQRVKGDEAAPSRVAVRDDAIAKLDELAKACTCKQNKYQWGRITKEVVIRYKRSYANDRSGQSLRHATRLMLNTVAAQERELREQAEESGGKGGKKPVAAQEQEIQAMLVNGHLVFASNYNQSVIRLYDLFKRLRADADGVDPEELDAGGGLDVSDIFQQVMLDDRSGQASGRGDSDAESSDDDTEVKPSAKSRGKRPAAVKDGGKEGKRRKTEAGEEAGDATGSRKWKRENRERRDRQALLKVREGFQPVVRQADPVGPDEMDLDDPGGGTGAYKRDNATLKALRAASRVTLVDISNERARDPDHRAYLAALLARTEGGEATGQVYLVHNGVGVGKVHAEQKLLQLLQNAGVSPESAPDHIHVRGTKRPCDACLALLRYFADAFQLKLVHNPNGNHYFQEAVESGVKNLSGHDGGRQSELVEHVGARLGDDTRRMYESAAKDVNPPTTAQPGLGAPELGLEGGWQQTLVVPEKGVDKSGELVREMPLSSGILGVEDSESDSEAEDSERGAADLVDRTRELRIGGKPTVKPPPVKKVGREPLSDGVLAQLRAAAGPEFWAEVEGRKKGDGKFKLDFPAALLDKIKELTTGDGSIKITIAEKLSMTTIALDKRLSGAGQSGKLSKRIERSTTATAELEAAVPGGLRALREEQRRENERTGKKGTVPFKDFESTPEFDRVMCDIVYRQGFSANSVADRLLLHQGSLSRHLQKVRPK
;
A
#
# COMPACT_ATOMS: atom_id res chain seq x y z
N MET A 1 -35.04 61.16 -15.50
CA MET A 1 -35.06 61.46 -16.94
C MET A 1 -34.52 60.23 -17.66
N ARG A 2 -35.41 59.41 -18.22
CA ARG A 2 -35.65 59.21 -19.67
C ARG A 2 -34.79 58.07 -20.25
N THR A 3 -35.24 57.02 -20.93
CA THR A 3 -36.52 56.28 -21.15
C THR A 3 -36.33 55.36 -22.39
N HIS A 4 -37.07 54.24 -22.45
CA HIS A 4 -37.41 53.36 -23.63
C HIS A 4 -36.29 52.46 -24.21
N ARG A 5 -36.38 51.12 -24.38
CA ARG A 5 -37.44 50.12 -24.69
C ARG A 5 -38.11 50.31 -26.07
N GLU A 6 -37.82 49.47 -27.06
CA GLU A 6 -38.71 48.42 -27.65
C GLU A 6 -38.24 47.87 -29.02
N GLN A 7 -38.51 46.57 -29.19
CA GLN A 7 -38.51 45.67 -30.38
C GLN A 7 -39.65 46.05 -31.37
N PRO A 8 -39.96 45.39 -32.55
CA PRO A 8 -40.03 43.92 -32.74
C PRO A 8 -40.00 43.26 -34.18
N GLU A 9 -40.18 41.92 -34.18
CA GLU A 9 -40.79 41.00 -35.18
C GLU A 9 -40.12 40.77 -36.56
N GLY A 10 -40.13 39.59 -37.22
CA GLY A 10 -40.70 38.26 -36.97
C GLY A 10 -40.92 37.47 -38.29
N ARG A 11 -40.37 36.24 -38.39
CA ARG A 11 -40.92 35.01 -39.04
C ARG A 11 -41.25 34.95 -40.57
N ARG A 12 -40.67 33.95 -41.31
CA ARG A 12 -41.28 32.67 -41.82
C ARG A 12 -40.63 32.06 -43.09
N THR A 13 -40.58 30.70 -43.11
CA THR A 13 -40.68 29.72 -44.24
C THR A 13 -39.63 29.77 -45.37
N GLY A 14 -39.11 28.69 -45.96
CA GLY A 14 -39.43 27.26 -46.03
C GLY A 14 -39.01 26.74 -47.43
N GLU A 15 -38.48 25.51 -47.48
CA GLU A 15 -38.37 24.59 -48.64
C GLU A 15 -37.36 24.82 -49.78
N GLY A 16 -36.79 23.70 -50.28
CA GLY A 16 -36.28 23.62 -51.65
C GLY A 16 -35.04 22.75 -51.88
N ALA A 17 -35.13 21.43 -51.69
CA ALA A 17 -34.11 20.49 -52.15
C ALA A 17 -34.15 20.32 -53.69
N ALA A 18 -33.00 20.45 -54.36
CA ALA A 18 -32.79 19.94 -55.72
C ALA A 18 -31.45 19.18 -55.79
N ARG A 19 -31.54 17.88 -56.06
CA ARG A 19 -30.44 16.93 -56.29
C ARG A 19 -29.62 17.33 -57.52
N ARG A 20 -28.29 17.13 -57.46
CA ARG A 20 -27.47 16.74 -58.63
C ARG A 20 -26.41 15.71 -58.23
N THR A 21 -26.35 14.67 -59.06
CA THR A 21 -25.51 13.46 -59.01
C THR A 21 -24.01 13.73 -59.24
N PRO A 22 -23.10 12.86 -58.75
CA PRO A 22 -21.65 13.01 -58.94
C PRO A 22 -21.16 12.37 -60.26
N PRO A 23 -20.01 12.83 -60.81
CA PRO A 23 -19.38 12.26 -62.01
C PRO A 23 -18.46 11.06 -61.68
N PRO A 24 -18.03 10.27 -62.68
CA PRO A 24 -17.35 8.99 -62.48
C PRO A 24 -15.84 9.15 -62.15
N PRO A 25 -15.19 8.10 -61.62
CA PRO A 25 -13.85 8.19 -61.07
C PRO A 25 -12.76 8.10 -62.17
N GLY A 26 -11.89 9.11 -62.21
CA GLY A 26 -10.68 9.13 -63.04
C GLY A 26 -9.42 9.05 -62.18
N VAL A 27 -8.72 7.91 -62.30
CA VAL A 27 -7.28 7.62 -62.18
C VAL A 27 -6.42 8.49 -61.24
N LEU A 28 -5.88 7.84 -60.21
CA LEU A 28 -4.92 8.34 -59.22
C LEU A 28 -3.56 8.69 -59.85
N GLY A 29 -3.19 9.97 -59.83
CA GLY A 29 -1.82 10.44 -59.98
C GLY A 29 -1.27 10.93 -58.64
N GLY A 30 -0.14 10.36 -58.20
CA GLY A 30 0.47 10.62 -56.89
C GLY A 30 1.06 12.03 -56.72
N GLY A 31 0.23 12.97 -56.29
CA GLY A 31 0.64 14.27 -55.76
C GLY A 31 0.49 14.32 -54.23
N ARG A 32 1.49 14.87 -53.53
CA ARG A 32 1.39 15.21 -52.10
C ARG A 32 0.30 16.28 -51.93
N MET A 33 -0.71 15.97 -51.12
CA MET A 33 -1.83 16.87 -50.81
C MET A 33 -1.32 18.19 -50.23
N GLY A 34 -1.71 19.31 -50.82
CA GLY A 34 -1.30 20.64 -50.35
C GLY A 34 -2.04 21.06 -49.07
N PRO A 35 -1.51 22.02 -48.28
CA PRO A 35 -2.16 22.50 -47.04
C PRO A 35 -3.61 22.97 -47.24
N GLY A 36 -3.93 23.54 -48.42
CA GLY A 36 -5.28 23.97 -48.78
C GLY A 36 -6.26 22.83 -49.02
N GLU A 37 -5.78 21.70 -49.56
CA GLU A 37 -6.58 20.48 -49.77
C GLU A 37 -6.77 19.72 -48.46
N ILE A 38 -5.77 19.72 -47.57
CA ILE A 38 -5.89 19.20 -46.19
C ILE A 38 -6.91 20.03 -45.40
N ALA A 39 -6.90 21.35 -45.52
CA ALA A 39 -7.90 22.20 -44.86
C ALA A 39 -9.31 22.02 -45.44
N ALA A 40 -9.43 21.78 -46.75
CA ALA A 40 -10.72 21.46 -47.38
C ALA A 40 -11.23 20.06 -46.97
N LEU A 41 -10.33 19.09 -46.80
CA LEU A 41 -10.64 17.77 -46.26
C LEU A 41 -11.05 17.86 -44.78
N GLN A 42 -10.34 18.65 -43.96
CA GLN A 42 -10.72 18.92 -42.58
C GLN A 42 -12.08 19.60 -42.47
N ARG A 43 -12.39 20.57 -43.34
CA ARG A 43 -13.73 21.21 -43.34
C ARG A 43 -14.84 20.28 -43.80
N SER A 44 -14.58 19.38 -44.76
CA SER A 44 -15.63 18.51 -45.31
C SER A 44 -15.84 17.21 -44.52
N ALA A 45 -14.77 16.62 -43.99
CA ALA A 45 -14.82 15.43 -43.15
C ALA A 45 -14.97 15.78 -41.67
N GLY A 46 -14.23 16.78 -41.17
CA GLY A 46 -14.28 17.23 -39.78
C GLY A 46 -15.64 17.79 -39.41
N ASN A 47 -16.24 18.67 -40.23
CA ASN A 47 -17.59 19.17 -39.94
C ASN A 47 -18.66 18.08 -40.03
N ARG A 48 -18.42 17.00 -40.79
CA ARG A 48 -19.36 15.87 -40.89
C ARG A 48 -19.26 14.93 -39.68
N VAL A 49 -18.07 14.81 -39.09
CA VAL A 49 -17.85 14.11 -37.82
C VAL A 49 -18.42 14.92 -36.65
N VAL A 50 -18.17 16.23 -36.62
CA VAL A 50 -18.76 17.14 -35.61
C VAL A 50 -20.29 17.18 -35.74
N ALA A 51 -20.84 17.20 -36.95
CA ALA A 51 -22.28 17.13 -37.15
C ALA A 51 -22.88 15.80 -36.64
N ARG A 52 -22.18 14.67 -36.81
CA ARG A 52 -22.61 13.38 -36.24
C ARG A 52 -22.54 13.35 -34.72
N LEU A 53 -21.47 13.90 -34.12
CA LEU A 53 -21.34 14.00 -32.66
C LEU A 53 -22.43 14.89 -32.05
N ILE A 54 -22.79 15.99 -32.73
CA ILE A 54 -23.89 16.86 -32.31
C ILE A 54 -25.26 16.19 -32.51
N ASP A 55 -25.42 15.34 -33.54
CA ASP A 55 -26.67 14.57 -33.75
C ASP A 55 -26.81 13.44 -32.71
N GLU A 56 -25.69 12.80 -32.32
CA GLU A 56 -25.61 11.81 -31.23
C GLU A 56 -25.88 12.45 -29.85
N GLU A 57 -25.41 13.67 -29.61
CA GLU A 57 -25.73 14.45 -28.39
C GLU A 57 -27.16 15.02 -28.36
N ARG A 58 -27.83 15.11 -29.52
CA ARG A 58 -29.19 15.67 -29.65
C ARG A 58 -30.32 14.64 -29.59
N HIS A 59 -30.05 13.39 -29.23
CA HIS A 59 -31.11 12.48 -28.81
C HIS A 59 -31.71 12.97 -27.48
N VAL A 60 -32.80 13.73 -27.61
CA VAL A 60 -33.56 14.34 -26.53
C VAL A 60 -34.23 13.26 -25.68
N HIS A 61 -33.69 13.02 -24.48
CA HIS A 61 -34.47 12.44 -23.39
C HIS A 61 -35.34 13.54 -22.77
N GLY A 62 -36.63 13.51 -23.10
CA GLY A 62 -37.65 14.32 -22.43
C GLY A 62 -37.88 13.84 -20.99
N ALA A 63 -38.38 14.74 -20.15
CA ALA A 63 -38.64 14.50 -18.73
C ALA A 63 -39.64 13.34 -18.53
N GLY A 64 -39.18 12.29 -17.85
CA GLY A 64 -40.04 11.23 -17.30
C GLY A 64 -39.78 9.84 -17.87
N CYS A 65 -38.74 9.16 -17.38
CA CYS A 65 -38.82 7.76 -16.94
C CYS A 65 -37.46 7.34 -16.36
N GLY A 66 -37.36 7.37 -15.04
CA GLY A 66 -36.39 6.53 -14.35
C GLY A 66 -36.91 5.10 -14.38
N HIS A 67 -36.27 4.23 -15.15
CA HIS A 67 -36.24 2.80 -14.90
C HIS A 67 -34.90 2.23 -15.36
N ARG A 68 -34.19 1.68 -14.37
CA ARG A 68 -33.19 0.63 -14.50
C ARG A 68 -33.80 -0.54 -15.26
N GLU A 69 -33.21 -0.92 -16.40
CA GLU A 69 -33.43 -2.24 -16.99
C GLU A 69 -32.09 -2.98 -17.19
N PRO A 70 -32.01 -4.29 -16.90
CA PRO A 70 -30.77 -5.08 -17.02
C PRO A 70 -30.38 -5.45 -18.46
N ASP A 71 -31.19 -5.08 -19.47
CA ASP A 71 -31.03 -5.49 -20.88
C ASP A 71 -30.38 -4.43 -21.79
N GLY A 72 -30.03 -3.25 -21.27
CA GLY A 72 -29.40 -2.17 -22.05
C GLY A 72 -28.02 -2.54 -22.60
N ASP A 73 -27.15 -3.13 -21.77
CA ASP A 73 -25.80 -3.54 -22.16
C ASP A 73 -25.81 -4.71 -23.16
N ALA A 74 -26.83 -5.56 -23.07
CA ALA A 74 -27.02 -6.72 -23.91
C ALA A 74 -27.35 -6.38 -25.36
N HIS A 75 -28.27 -5.43 -25.56
CA HIS A 75 -28.63 -4.91 -26.87
C HIS A 75 -27.45 -4.19 -27.54
N VAL A 76 -26.61 -3.51 -26.76
CA VAL A 76 -25.42 -2.81 -27.25
C VAL A 76 -24.35 -3.79 -27.75
N GLN A 77 -24.07 -4.87 -27.01
CA GLN A 77 -23.09 -5.90 -27.42
C GLN A 77 -23.48 -6.58 -28.74
N ARG A 78 -24.76 -6.96 -28.90
CA ARG A 78 -25.24 -7.57 -30.15
C ARG A 78 -25.21 -6.60 -31.33
N ALA A 79 -25.64 -5.35 -31.12
CA ALA A 79 -25.60 -4.32 -32.15
C ALA A 79 -24.16 -4.01 -32.60
N LEU A 80 -23.20 -3.98 -31.68
CA LEU A 80 -21.77 -3.79 -32.00
C LEU A 80 -21.21 -4.95 -32.83
N LEU A 81 -21.58 -6.19 -32.50
CA LEU A 81 -21.14 -7.38 -33.23
C LEU A 81 -21.72 -7.45 -34.64
N ASP A 82 -23.02 -7.16 -34.80
CA ASP A 82 -23.68 -7.11 -36.11
C ASP A 82 -23.10 -5.97 -36.97
N THR A 83 -22.81 -4.82 -36.35
CA THR A 83 -22.16 -3.69 -37.02
C THR A 83 -20.73 -4.02 -37.43
N ALA A 84 -19.98 -4.71 -36.57
CA ALA A 84 -18.61 -5.15 -36.86
C ALA A 84 -18.59 -6.22 -37.98
N ALA A 85 -19.54 -7.16 -37.99
CA ALA A 85 -19.64 -8.18 -39.03
C ALA A 85 -20.00 -7.58 -40.40
N ALA A 86 -20.71 -6.44 -40.40
CA ALA A 86 -21.06 -5.69 -41.61
C ALA A 86 -19.91 -4.82 -42.17
N THR A 87 -18.79 -4.65 -41.44
CA THR A 87 -17.63 -3.95 -41.99
C THR A 87 -16.94 -4.79 -43.06
N PRO A 88 -16.25 -4.16 -44.03
CA PRO A 88 -15.47 -4.91 -45.02
C PRO A 88 -14.36 -5.75 -44.36
N GLY A 89 -14.56 -7.07 -44.24
CA GLY A 89 -13.53 -8.00 -43.79
C GLY A 89 -12.58 -8.39 -44.92
N ARG A 90 -11.29 -8.58 -44.59
CA ARG A 90 -10.29 -9.08 -45.56
C ARG A 90 -10.24 -10.62 -45.57
N PRO A 91 -9.95 -11.27 -46.70
CA PRO A 91 -9.66 -12.70 -46.69
C PRO A 91 -8.41 -12.99 -45.84
N LEU A 92 -8.32 -14.21 -45.29
CA LEU A 92 -7.10 -14.65 -44.61
C LEU A 92 -5.88 -14.50 -45.54
N PRO A 93 -4.73 -14.00 -45.03
CA PRO A 93 -3.49 -13.96 -45.80
C PRO A 93 -3.16 -15.33 -46.40
N LEU A 94 -2.81 -15.37 -47.68
CA LEU A 94 -2.69 -16.63 -48.44
C LEU A 94 -1.75 -17.66 -47.79
N GLY A 95 -0.65 -17.21 -47.18
CA GLY A 95 0.28 -18.08 -46.45
C GLY A 95 -0.36 -18.75 -45.24
N VAL A 96 -1.00 -17.96 -44.37
CA VAL A 96 -1.72 -18.44 -43.18
C VAL A 96 -2.89 -19.34 -43.59
N ARG A 97 -3.62 -18.98 -44.66
CA ARG A 97 -4.74 -19.77 -45.17
C ARG A 97 -4.29 -21.16 -45.63
N ARG A 98 -3.25 -21.26 -46.47
CA ARG A 98 -2.73 -22.55 -46.95
C ARG A 98 -2.23 -23.43 -45.81
N GLU A 99 -1.54 -22.83 -44.84
CA GLU A 99 -1.03 -23.52 -43.67
C GLU A 99 -2.19 -24.07 -42.81
N ALA A 100 -3.19 -23.24 -42.54
CA ALA A 100 -4.37 -23.63 -41.77
C ALA A 100 -5.26 -24.64 -42.51
N GLU A 101 -5.44 -24.51 -43.84
CA GLU A 101 -6.16 -25.48 -44.67
C GLU A 101 -5.48 -26.86 -44.64
N ALA A 102 -4.14 -26.90 -44.69
CA ALA A 102 -3.38 -28.14 -44.54
C ALA A 102 -3.51 -28.75 -43.14
N PHE A 103 -3.51 -27.90 -42.11
CA PHE A 103 -3.60 -28.31 -40.71
C PHE A 103 -5.01 -28.82 -40.32
N TYR A 104 -6.07 -28.09 -40.67
CA TYR A 104 -7.45 -28.39 -40.30
C TYR A 104 -8.19 -29.27 -41.31
N GLY A 105 -7.71 -29.36 -42.56
CA GLY A 105 -8.34 -30.17 -43.61
C GLY A 105 -9.70 -29.64 -44.08
N VAL A 106 -9.94 -28.33 -43.96
CA VAL A 106 -11.18 -27.64 -44.37
C VAL A 106 -10.82 -26.44 -45.24
N ASP A 107 -11.64 -26.14 -46.25
CA ASP A 107 -11.53 -24.92 -47.06
C ASP A 107 -11.85 -23.68 -46.21
N LEU A 108 -10.84 -22.83 -45.96
CA LEU A 108 -10.96 -21.59 -45.18
C LEU A 108 -11.12 -20.36 -46.07
N SER A 109 -11.31 -20.51 -47.38
CA SER A 109 -11.60 -19.41 -48.32
C SER A 109 -12.82 -18.54 -47.94
N PRO A 110 -13.85 -19.06 -47.24
CA PRO A 110 -14.96 -18.21 -46.77
C PRO A 110 -14.58 -17.31 -45.57
N ALA A 111 -13.46 -17.56 -44.89
CA ALA A 111 -13.09 -16.84 -43.68
C ALA A 111 -12.82 -15.35 -43.95
N ARG A 112 -13.30 -14.47 -43.07
CA ARG A 112 -13.09 -13.02 -43.12
C ARG A 112 -12.48 -12.53 -41.82
N VAL A 113 -11.40 -11.77 -41.91
CA VAL A 113 -10.74 -11.14 -40.77
C VAL A 113 -11.14 -9.68 -40.69
N HIS A 114 -11.59 -9.25 -39.52
CA HIS A 114 -11.93 -7.86 -39.19
C HIS A 114 -10.94 -7.35 -38.14
N ASP A 115 -10.17 -6.31 -38.46
CA ASP A 115 -9.16 -5.69 -37.58
C ASP A 115 -9.35 -4.18 -37.41
N ASP A 116 -10.45 -3.64 -37.95
CA ASP A 116 -10.82 -2.23 -37.85
C ASP A 116 -11.27 -1.82 -36.43
N VAL A 117 -11.49 -0.51 -36.24
CA VAL A 117 -11.85 0.06 -34.94
C VAL A 117 -13.19 -0.46 -34.41
N VAL A 118 -14.13 -0.83 -35.29
CA VAL A 118 -15.44 -1.38 -34.89
C VAL A 118 -15.26 -2.82 -34.41
N ALA A 119 -14.44 -3.60 -35.10
CA ALA A 119 -14.03 -4.94 -34.68
C ALA A 119 -13.30 -4.95 -33.33
N GLN A 120 -12.44 -3.96 -33.07
CA GLN A 120 -11.75 -3.81 -31.79
C GLN A 120 -12.74 -3.52 -30.65
N ARG A 121 -13.66 -2.58 -30.84
CA ARG A 121 -14.71 -2.25 -29.86
C ARG A 121 -15.64 -3.43 -29.58
N ALA A 122 -16.00 -4.20 -30.60
CA ALA A 122 -16.77 -5.42 -30.43
C ALA A 122 -16.00 -6.44 -29.58
N THR A 123 -14.71 -6.64 -29.84
CA THR A 123 -13.86 -7.56 -29.07
C THR A 123 -13.69 -7.14 -27.61
N GLU A 124 -13.55 -5.84 -27.34
CA GLU A 124 -13.50 -5.28 -25.98
C GLU A 124 -14.84 -5.45 -25.24
N ALA A 125 -15.97 -5.25 -25.92
CA ALA A 125 -17.29 -5.39 -25.32
C ALA A 125 -17.59 -6.83 -24.84
N PHE A 126 -16.88 -7.83 -25.39
CA PHE A 126 -16.97 -9.24 -24.98
C PHE A 126 -15.82 -9.70 -24.07
N ASP A 127 -14.96 -8.78 -23.60
CA ASP A 127 -13.77 -9.06 -22.78
C ASP A 127 -12.90 -10.20 -23.37
N ALA A 128 -12.66 -10.11 -24.68
CA ALA A 128 -11.96 -11.14 -25.45
C ALA A 128 -10.64 -10.61 -26.04
N LYS A 129 -9.66 -11.49 -26.24
CA LYS A 129 -8.45 -11.19 -27.04
C LYS A 129 -8.77 -11.14 -28.53
N ALA A 130 -9.59 -12.09 -28.97
CA ALA A 130 -10.13 -12.24 -30.30
C ALA A 130 -11.45 -13.02 -30.17
N LEU A 131 -12.29 -12.94 -31.21
CA LEU A 131 -13.55 -13.69 -31.25
C LEU A 131 -13.87 -14.18 -32.67
N THR A 132 -14.64 -15.26 -32.72
CA THR A 132 -15.09 -15.89 -33.97
C THR A 132 -16.62 -16.02 -33.97
N VAL A 133 -17.24 -15.61 -35.08
CA VAL A 133 -18.68 -15.73 -35.33
C VAL A 133 -18.90 -16.27 -36.73
N GLY A 134 -19.32 -17.53 -36.83
CA GLY A 134 -19.45 -18.19 -38.13
C GLY A 134 -18.09 -18.26 -38.86
N ALA A 135 -17.99 -17.60 -40.01
CA ALA A 135 -16.76 -17.47 -40.79
C ALA A 135 -16.01 -16.15 -40.55
N HIS A 136 -16.48 -15.30 -39.63
CA HIS A 136 -15.88 -14.02 -39.31
C HIS A 136 -14.97 -14.14 -38.09
N VAL A 137 -13.75 -13.64 -38.20
CA VAL A 137 -12.74 -13.58 -37.14
C VAL A 137 -12.43 -12.12 -36.85
N PHE A 138 -12.67 -11.67 -35.63
CA PHE A 138 -12.33 -10.31 -35.21
C PHE A 138 -11.02 -10.38 -34.44
N LEU A 139 -9.99 -9.82 -35.05
CA LEU A 139 -8.60 -10.02 -34.65
C LEU A 139 -7.93 -8.65 -34.50
N PRO A 140 -7.94 -8.06 -33.29
CA PRO A 140 -7.29 -6.79 -33.02
C PRO A 140 -5.79 -6.82 -33.39
N PRO A 141 -5.20 -5.71 -33.88
CA PRO A 141 -3.81 -5.67 -34.33
C PRO A 141 -2.79 -6.15 -33.28
N LYS A 142 -3.08 -5.96 -31.99
CA LYS A 142 -2.23 -6.38 -30.86
C LYS A 142 -2.03 -7.90 -30.76
N VAL A 143 -2.98 -8.70 -31.24
CA VAL A 143 -2.94 -10.17 -31.16
C VAL A 143 -2.89 -10.85 -32.54
N ALA A 144 -2.92 -10.08 -33.62
CA ALA A 144 -2.93 -10.59 -34.99
C ALA A 144 -1.66 -11.40 -35.36
N ASN A 145 -0.55 -11.16 -34.65
CA ASN A 145 0.71 -11.90 -34.82
C ASN A 145 0.88 -13.06 -33.83
N ASP A 146 -0.05 -13.25 -32.88
CA ASP A 146 0.00 -14.40 -31.97
C ASP A 146 -0.58 -15.64 -32.66
N ARG A 147 0.32 -16.51 -33.11
CA ARG A 147 -0.04 -17.75 -33.83
C ARG A 147 -0.90 -18.69 -33.00
N THR A 148 -0.82 -18.63 -31.67
CA THR A 148 -1.64 -19.47 -30.78
C THR A 148 -3.09 -18.98 -30.81
N VAL A 149 -3.30 -17.67 -30.72
CA VAL A 149 -4.63 -17.04 -30.80
C VAL A 149 -5.20 -17.22 -32.21
N VAL A 150 -4.41 -17.00 -33.26
CA VAL A 150 -4.86 -17.22 -34.65
C VAL A 150 -5.29 -18.67 -34.87
N GLY A 151 -4.53 -19.65 -34.40
CA GLY A 151 -4.93 -21.06 -34.49
C GLY A 151 -6.16 -21.38 -33.64
N HIS A 152 -6.32 -20.75 -32.46
CA HIS A 152 -7.52 -20.90 -31.63
C HIS A 152 -8.77 -20.44 -32.38
N GLU A 153 -8.75 -19.23 -32.94
CA GLU A 153 -9.88 -18.67 -33.68
C GLU A 153 -10.18 -19.46 -34.98
N LEU A 154 -9.15 -19.91 -35.71
CA LEU A 154 -9.33 -20.72 -36.93
C LEU A 154 -9.90 -22.11 -36.64
N SER A 155 -9.68 -22.67 -35.45
CA SER A 155 -10.36 -23.90 -35.00
C SER A 155 -11.88 -23.70 -34.91
N HIS A 156 -12.34 -22.53 -34.42
CA HIS A 156 -13.76 -22.17 -34.40
C HIS A 156 -14.31 -21.97 -35.81
N VAL A 157 -13.62 -21.23 -36.68
CA VAL A 157 -14.02 -21.06 -38.09
C VAL A 157 -14.17 -22.40 -38.79
N SER A 158 -13.18 -23.27 -38.63
CA SER A 158 -13.19 -24.62 -39.19
C SER A 158 -14.39 -25.43 -38.71
N SER A 159 -14.81 -25.24 -37.44
CA SER A 159 -15.92 -25.98 -36.83
C SER A 159 -17.27 -25.46 -37.33
N ASN A 160 -17.38 -24.14 -37.44
CA ASN A 160 -18.54 -23.45 -38.00
C ASN A 160 -18.76 -23.81 -39.47
N LEU A 161 -17.70 -23.86 -40.29
CA LEU A 161 -17.79 -24.26 -41.70
C LEU A 161 -18.13 -25.75 -41.88
N ALA A 162 -17.71 -26.60 -40.94
CA ALA A 162 -18.08 -28.02 -40.92
C ALA A 162 -19.49 -28.28 -40.36
N GLY A 163 -20.22 -27.24 -39.97
CA GLY A 163 -21.56 -27.35 -39.39
C GLY A 163 -21.58 -28.00 -38.00
N VAL A 164 -20.43 -28.04 -37.30
CA VAL A 164 -20.35 -28.54 -35.93
C VAL A 164 -20.97 -27.50 -35.02
N ARG A 165 -22.04 -27.89 -34.32
CA ARG A 165 -22.74 -26.98 -33.40
C ARG A 165 -21.82 -26.60 -32.23
N GLU A 166 -21.55 -25.31 -32.12
CA GLU A 166 -21.03 -24.73 -30.88
C GLU A 166 -22.17 -24.55 -29.89
N THR A 167 -21.92 -24.86 -28.62
CA THR A 167 -22.85 -24.58 -27.53
C THR A 167 -22.36 -23.34 -26.79
N GLY A 168 -23.27 -22.45 -26.43
CA GLY A 168 -22.95 -21.27 -25.63
C GLY A 168 -23.93 -21.15 -24.48
N VAL A 169 -23.49 -20.49 -23.41
CA VAL A 169 -24.39 -20.07 -22.33
C VAL A 169 -25.03 -18.76 -22.79
N ALA A 170 -26.33 -18.59 -22.54
CA ALA A 170 -26.98 -17.31 -22.74
C ALA A 170 -26.35 -16.32 -21.75
N GLY A 171 -25.39 -15.51 -22.21
CA GLY A 171 -25.07 -14.26 -21.54
C GLY A 171 -26.28 -13.36 -21.71
N GLY A 172 -26.60 -12.51 -20.73
CA GLY A 172 -27.74 -11.58 -20.79
C GLY A 172 -27.87 -10.79 -22.12
N ALA A 173 -26.79 -10.74 -22.93
CA ALA A 173 -26.63 -10.26 -24.30
C ALA A 173 -27.57 -10.77 -25.41
N GLY A 174 -28.42 -11.77 -25.18
CA GLY A 174 -29.24 -12.37 -26.25
C GLY A 174 -28.42 -13.05 -27.37
N VAL A 175 -27.12 -13.30 -27.14
CA VAL A 175 -26.20 -14.06 -27.99
C VAL A 175 -25.56 -15.14 -27.13
N ALA A 176 -25.50 -16.38 -27.64
CA ALA A 176 -24.86 -17.47 -26.92
C ALA A 176 -23.34 -17.33 -27.02
N VAL A 177 -22.65 -17.25 -25.88
CA VAL A 177 -21.18 -17.16 -25.82
C VAL A 177 -20.62 -18.48 -25.30
N THR A 178 -19.56 -18.99 -25.92
CA THR A 178 -18.90 -20.22 -25.47
C THR A 178 -18.31 -20.05 -24.07
N ASP A 179 -18.42 -21.10 -23.25
CA ASP A 179 -17.79 -21.16 -21.93
C ASP A 179 -16.39 -21.80 -22.07
N PRO A 180 -15.32 -21.23 -21.48
CA PRO A 180 -13.95 -21.77 -21.57
C PRO A 180 -13.80 -23.24 -21.15
N ALA A 181 -14.70 -23.74 -20.31
CA ALA A 181 -14.75 -25.14 -19.88
C ALA A 181 -15.48 -26.06 -20.88
N GLN A 182 -15.95 -25.57 -22.03
CA GLN A 182 -16.59 -26.40 -23.04
C GLN A 182 -15.58 -27.15 -23.92
N GLY A 183 -16.05 -28.23 -24.54
CA GLY A 183 -15.22 -29.07 -25.41
C GLY A 183 -14.68 -28.33 -26.65
N SER A 184 -15.45 -27.39 -27.20
CA SER A 184 -15.04 -26.54 -28.33
C SER A 184 -13.86 -25.64 -27.95
N GLU A 185 -13.92 -24.96 -26.80
CA GLU A 185 -12.86 -24.06 -26.31
C GLU A 185 -11.57 -24.80 -25.94
N ARG A 186 -11.68 -25.95 -25.25
CA ARG A 186 -10.51 -26.80 -24.97
C ARG A 186 -9.85 -27.32 -26.24
N ARG A 187 -10.65 -27.64 -27.26
CA ARG A 187 -10.14 -28.09 -28.56
C ARG A 187 -9.46 -26.96 -29.30
N ALA A 188 -10.09 -25.79 -29.38
CA ALA A 188 -9.52 -24.60 -30.00
C ALA A 188 -8.19 -24.21 -29.33
N GLN A 189 -8.11 -24.29 -28.01
CA GLN A 189 -6.88 -24.04 -27.27
C GLN A 189 -5.76 -25.05 -27.61
N ALA A 190 -6.11 -26.34 -27.75
CA ALA A 190 -5.16 -27.39 -28.13
C ALA A 190 -4.71 -27.25 -29.59
N ASP A 191 -5.64 -26.98 -30.50
CA ASP A 191 -5.38 -26.75 -31.91
C ASP A 191 -4.54 -25.48 -32.12
N GLY A 192 -4.78 -24.41 -31.36
CA GLY A 192 -3.97 -23.18 -31.39
C GLY A 192 -2.52 -23.42 -31.00
N VAL A 193 -2.27 -24.19 -29.93
CA VAL A 193 -0.90 -24.58 -29.53
C VAL A 193 -0.23 -25.48 -30.57
N ALA A 194 -0.98 -26.42 -31.15
CA ALA A 194 -0.46 -27.31 -32.19
C ALA A 194 -0.15 -26.55 -33.50
N PHE A 195 -0.99 -25.60 -33.88
CA PHE A 195 -0.79 -24.73 -35.04
C PHE A 195 0.40 -23.77 -34.86
N ALA A 196 0.57 -23.20 -33.65
CA ALA A 196 1.70 -22.36 -33.32
C ALA A 196 3.04 -23.13 -33.32
N SER A 197 3.01 -24.42 -32.95
CA SER A 197 4.20 -25.30 -32.94
C SER A 197 4.50 -25.97 -34.29
N GLY A 198 3.71 -25.68 -35.34
CA GLY A 198 3.95 -26.18 -36.69
C GLY A 198 3.59 -27.66 -36.89
N ALA A 199 2.69 -28.21 -36.07
CA ALA A 199 2.21 -29.57 -36.26
C ALA A 199 1.53 -29.72 -37.64
N SER A 200 1.65 -30.89 -38.27
CA SER A 200 1.18 -31.08 -39.65
C SER A 200 -0.33 -31.25 -39.80
N ARG A 201 -1.05 -31.66 -38.74
CA ARG A 201 -2.50 -31.87 -38.73
C ARG A 201 -3.11 -31.68 -37.34
N ALA A 202 -4.35 -31.18 -37.29
CA ALA A 202 -5.17 -31.12 -36.09
C ALA A 202 -5.64 -32.53 -35.66
N GLY A 203 -6.01 -32.70 -34.38
CA GLY A 203 -6.52 -33.98 -33.87
C GLY A 203 -7.85 -34.42 -34.52
N PRO A 204 -8.33 -35.66 -34.29
CA PRO A 204 -9.60 -36.15 -34.83
C PRO A 204 -10.79 -35.30 -34.35
N ARG A 205 -11.71 -34.93 -35.25
CA ARG A 205 -12.94 -34.19 -34.89
C ARG A 205 -14.03 -35.14 -34.43
N PRO A 206 -14.84 -34.78 -33.42
CA PRO A 206 -16.06 -35.52 -33.08
C PRO A 206 -17.11 -35.35 -34.21
N ALA A 207 -17.73 -36.45 -34.62
CA ALA A 207 -18.82 -36.41 -35.60
C ALA A 207 -20.13 -35.97 -34.90
N SER A 208 -20.74 -34.87 -35.35
CA SER A 208 -22.10 -34.47 -34.95
C SER A 208 -22.94 -34.12 -36.18
N ARG A 209 -24.25 -34.41 -36.10
CA ARG A 209 -25.21 -34.20 -37.20
C ARG A 209 -25.63 -32.73 -37.29
N ALA A 210 -25.72 -32.22 -38.51
CA ALA A 210 -26.20 -30.88 -38.83
C ALA A 210 -27.64 -30.65 -38.33
N GLY A 211 -27.85 -29.58 -37.57
CA GLY A 211 -29.16 -29.09 -37.13
C GLY A 211 -29.11 -27.58 -36.92
N GLY A 212 -30.00 -26.84 -37.57
CA GLY A 212 -30.00 -25.37 -37.63
C GLY A 212 -30.23 -24.71 -36.26
N GLY A 213 -29.25 -23.92 -35.82
CA GLY A 213 -29.31 -23.02 -34.67
C GLY A 213 -28.51 -21.76 -34.97
N GLY A 214 -28.91 -20.61 -34.41
CA GLY A 214 -28.34 -19.29 -34.72
C GLY A 214 -26.85 -19.12 -34.35
N PRO A 215 -26.23 -17.98 -34.70
CA PRO A 215 -24.81 -17.74 -34.51
C PRO A 215 -24.42 -17.78 -33.02
N VAL A 216 -23.34 -18.51 -32.71
CA VAL A 216 -22.70 -18.58 -31.39
C VAL A 216 -21.38 -17.82 -31.46
N VAL A 217 -21.07 -17.06 -30.42
CA VAL A 217 -19.82 -16.29 -30.31
C VAL A 217 -18.79 -17.13 -29.56
N ALA A 218 -17.73 -17.52 -30.25
CA ALA A 218 -16.54 -18.08 -29.63
C ALA A 218 -15.58 -16.96 -29.23
N ARG A 219 -14.98 -17.02 -28.03
CA ARG A 219 -14.06 -15.99 -27.55
C ARG A 219 -12.81 -16.56 -26.87
N THR A 220 -11.64 -16.02 -27.22
CA THR A 220 -10.41 -16.25 -26.45
C THR A 220 -10.36 -15.29 -25.27
N VAL A 221 -10.60 -15.80 -24.06
CA VAL A 221 -10.54 -15.02 -22.80
C VAL A 221 -9.14 -15.04 -22.17
N ASN A 222 -8.86 -14.05 -21.30
CA ASN A 222 -7.66 -14.04 -20.44
C ASN A 222 -7.77 -15.13 -19.35
N VAL A 223 -7.53 -16.40 -19.69
CA VAL A 223 -7.55 -17.50 -18.72
C VAL A 223 -6.14 -17.93 -18.36
N GLN A 224 -5.76 -17.66 -17.11
CA GLN A 224 -4.69 -18.41 -16.45
C GLN A 224 -5.10 -19.88 -16.39
N ARG A 225 -4.26 -20.76 -16.95
CA ARG A 225 -4.48 -22.22 -17.03
C ARG A 225 -4.93 -22.82 -15.69
N VAL A 226 -6.11 -23.41 -15.66
CA VAL A 226 -6.45 -24.46 -14.70
C VAL A 226 -6.05 -25.79 -15.32
N LYS A 227 -5.03 -26.45 -14.73
CA LYS A 227 -4.70 -27.85 -15.01
C LYS A 227 -5.24 -28.69 -13.85
N GLY A 228 -5.88 -29.81 -14.17
CA GLY A 228 -6.74 -30.58 -13.28
C GLY A 228 -6.06 -31.29 -12.11
N ASP A 229 -6.88 -31.53 -11.10
CA ASP A 229 -6.87 -32.61 -10.11
C ASP A 229 -5.52 -33.12 -9.57
N GLU A 230 -4.70 -32.19 -9.09
CA GLU A 230 -4.05 -32.32 -7.80
C GLU A 230 -4.52 -31.11 -6.97
N ALA A 231 -4.81 -31.31 -5.68
CA ALA A 231 -5.44 -30.30 -4.81
C ALA A 231 -4.82 -28.90 -5.03
N ALA A 232 -5.56 -28.02 -5.70
CA ALA A 232 -5.07 -26.71 -6.06
C ALA A 232 -4.69 -25.95 -4.77
N PRO A 233 -3.48 -25.36 -4.69
CA PRO A 233 -3.08 -24.61 -3.53
C PRO A 233 -4.09 -23.47 -3.30
N SER A 234 -4.51 -23.28 -2.05
CA SER A 234 -5.39 -22.17 -1.68
C SER A 234 -4.80 -20.83 -2.15
N ARG A 235 -5.63 -19.81 -2.45
CA ARG A 235 -5.14 -18.46 -2.83
C ARG A 235 -4.15 -17.88 -1.82
N VAL A 236 -4.26 -18.28 -0.55
CA VAL A 236 -3.30 -17.92 0.50
C VAL A 236 -1.94 -18.58 0.27
N ALA A 237 -1.91 -19.87 -0.03
CA ALA A 237 -0.68 -20.59 -0.35
C ALA A 237 0.00 -20.03 -1.62
N VAL A 238 -0.75 -19.75 -2.69
CA VAL A 238 -0.23 -19.14 -3.93
C VAL A 238 0.38 -17.75 -3.66
N ARG A 239 -0.20 -17.01 -2.71
CA ARG A 239 0.26 -15.68 -2.30
C ARG A 239 1.49 -15.74 -1.41
N ASP A 240 1.57 -16.68 -0.49
CA ASP A 240 2.75 -16.91 0.35
C ASP A 240 3.94 -17.38 -0.50
N ASP A 241 3.70 -18.24 -1.51
CA ASP A 241 4.72 -18.65 -2.49
C ASP A 241 5.23 -17.46 -3.32
N ALA A 242 4.33 -16.57 -3.74
CA ALA A 242 4.71 -15.35 -4.46
C ALA A 242 5.57 -14.40 -3.61
N ILE A 243 5.21 -14.22 -2.33
CA ILE A 243 5.99 -13.44 -1.37
C ILE A 243 7.38 -14.05 -1.20
N ALA A 244 7.45 -15.36 -0.96
CA ALA A 244 8.71 -16.07 -0.76
C ALA A 244 9.63 -15.94 -1.98
N LYS A 245 9.07 -16.10 -3.20
CA LYS A 245 9.83 -15.95 -4.45
C LYS A 245 10.41 -14.54 -4.62
N LEU A 246 9.61 -13.50 -4.38
CA LEU A 246 10.09 -12.11 -4.48
C LEU A 246 11.18 -11.82 -3.45
N ASP A 247 11.02 -12.36 -2.24
CA ASP A 247 12.01 -12.19 -1.17
C ASP A 247 13.31 -12.94 -1.46
N GLU A 248 13.26 -14.14 -2.06
CA GLU A 248 14.45 -14.85 -2.54
C GLU A 248 15.20 -14.06 -3.62
N LEU A 249 14.50 -13.50 -4.62
CA LEU A 249 15.10 -12.65 -5.64
C LEU A 249 15.77 -11.42 -5.03
N ALA A 250 15.09 -10.77 -4.09
CA ALA A 250 15.64 -9.62 -3.39
C ALA A 250 16.88 -9.99 -2.57
N LYS A 251 16.84 -11.11 -1.83
CA LYS A 251 17.96 -11.64 -1.05
C LYS A 251 19.15 -12.05 -1.91
N ALA A 252 18.94 -12.50 -3.14
CA ALA A 252 20.02 -12.82 -4.07
C ALA A 252 20.85 -11.58 -4.46
N CYS A 253 20.22 -10.41 -4.49
CA CYS A 253 20.84 -9.16 -4.94
C CYS A 253 21.11 -8.17 -3.79
N THR A 254 20.79 -8.55 -2.55
CA THR A 254 21.00 -7.72 -1.35
C THR A 254 21.66 -8.54 -0.26
N CYS A 255 22.29 -7.87 0.69
CA CYS A 255 23.00 -8.50 1.79
C CYS A 255 22.63 -7.85 3.11
N LYS A 256 22.86 -8.59 4.19
CA LYS A 256 22.81 -8.01 5.53
C LYS A 256 23.93 -7.00 5.70
N GLN A 257 23.66 -6.02 6.55
CA GLN A 257 24.67 -5.08 6.99
C GLN A 257 25.11 -5.40 8.41
N ASN A 258 26.30 -4.95 8.77
CA ASN A 258 26.88 -5.14 10.11
C ASN A 258 26.12 -4.43 11.25
N LYS A 259 25.13 -3.59 10.93
CA LYS A 259 24.24 -2.92 11.90
C LYS A 259 22.86 -3.58 11.85
N TYR A 260 22.45 -4.19 12.95
CA TYR A 260 21.16 -4.89 13.12
C TYR A 260 19.91 -3.98 13.07
N GLN A 261 19.97 -2.79 12.46
CA GLN A 261 18.92 -1.76 12.63
C GLN A 261 18.25 -1.33 11.33
N TRP A 262 18.74 -1.76 10.18
CA TRP A 262 18.27 -1.27 8.90
C TRP A 262 18.22 -2.45 7.93
N GLY A 263 17.26 -2.42 7.00
CA GLY A 263 17.00 -3.52 6.06
C GLY A 263 18.22 -3.95 5.23
N ARG A 264 17.97 -4.75 4.18
CA ARG A 264 19.06 -5.29 3.36
C ARG A 264 19.60 -4.22 2.41
N ILE A 265 20.91 -4.27 2.14
CA ILE A 265 21.62 -3.31 1.29
C ILE A 265 22.13 -3.97 0.01
N THR A 266 22.25 -3.20 -1.07
CA THR A 266 22.90 -3.64 -2.31
C THR A 266 24.42 -3.60 -2.19
N LYS A 267 25.13 -4.22 -3.15
CA LYS A 267 26.60 -4.17 -3.22
C LYS A 267 27.13 -2.75 -3.38
N GLU A 268 26.45 -1.94 -4.18
CA GLU A 268 26.77 -0.54 -4.44
C GLU A 268 25.74 0.36 -3.79
N VAL A 269 26.20 1.38 -3.05
CA VAL A 269 25.37 2.43 -2.46
C VAL A 269 25.76 3.76 -3.05
N VAL A 270 24.81 4.50 -3.60
CA VAL A 270 25.03 5.85 -4.12
C VAL A 270 24.79 6.86 -3.01
N ILE A 271 25.86 7.54 -2.60
CA ILE A 271 25.80 8.66 -1.66
C ILE A 271 25.42 9.92 -2.44
N ARG A 272 24.26 10.48 -2.11
CA ARG A 272 23.70 11.68 -2.73
C ARG A 272 23.99 12.90 -1.87
N TYR A 273 24.64 13.90 -2.45
CA TYR A 273 24.89 15.20 -1.83
C TYR A 273 23.70 16.15 -2.07
N LYS A 274 23.86 17.43 -1.69
CA LYS A 274 22.83 18.44 -1.91
C LYS A 274 22.47 18.56 -3.40
N ARG A 275 21.19 18.80 -3.68
CA ARG A 275 20.67 18.97 -5.05
C ARG A 275 19.59 20.03 -5.14
N SER A 276 19.35 20.52 -6.35
CA SER A 276 18.26 21.47 -6.63
C SER A 276 16.96 20.75 -6.95
N TYR A 277 15.85 21.28 -6.42
CA TYR A 277 14.49 20.92 -6.86
C TYR A 277 13.90 21.98 -7.81
N ALA A 278 14.73 22.80 -8.45
CA ALA A 278 14.26 23.82 -9.40
C ALA A 278 13.34 23.25 -10.49
N ASN A 279 13.58 21.99 -10.90
CA ASN A 279 12.81 21.29 -11.93
C ASN A 279 11.66 20.40 -11.39
N ASP A 280 11.40 20.42 -10.07
CA ASP A 280 10.30 19.69 -9.42
C ASP A 280 9.72 20.50 -8.25
N ARG A 281 9.24 21.72 -8.56
CA ARG A 281 8.69 22.66 -7.57
C ARG A 281 7.43 22.13 -6.89
N SER A 282 6.56 21.48 -7.67
CA SER A 282 5.35 20.80 -7.17
C SER A 282 5.74 19.69 -6.17
N GLY A 283 6.67 18.79 -6.53
CA GLY A 283 7.11 17.75 -5.62
C GLY A 283 7.85 18.28 -4.38
N GLN A 284 8.62 19.36 -4.50
CA GLN A 284 9.23 20.03 -3.35
C GLN A 284 8.18 20.59 -2.38
N SER A 285 7.18 21.28 -2.91
CA SER A 285 6.08 21.84 -2.11
C SER A 285 5.25 20.74 -1.44
N LEU A 286 5.03 19.62 -2.14
CA LEU A 286 4.34 18.45 -1.60
C LEU A 286 5.11 17.84 -0.44
N ARG A 287 6.44 17.67 -0.57
CA ARG A 287 7.31 17.23 0.53
C ARG A 287 7.25 18.17 1.74
N HIS A 288 7.23 19.49 1.52
CA HIS A 288 7.06 20.47 2.59
C HIS A 288 5.73 20.29 3.30
N ALA A 289 4.62 20.15 2.57
CA ALA A 289 3.30 19.88 3.12
C ALA A 289 3.25 18.59 3.94
N THR A 290 3.80 17.50 3.41
CA THR A 290 3.87 16.20 4.09
C THR A 290 4.61 16.28 5.43
N ARG A 291 5.66 17.12 5.50
CA ARG A 291 6.43 17.31 6.73
C ARG A 291 5.68 18.11 7.79
N LEU A 292 4.90 19.11 7.37
CA LEU A 292 4.00 19.85 8.26
C LEU A 292 2.91 18.91 8.83
N MET A 293 2.33 18.05 8.00
CA MET A 293 1.39 17.02 8.46
C MET A 293 2.02 16.03 9.46
N LEU A 294 3.25 15.59 9.22
CA LEU A 294 3.96 14.69 10.16
C LEU A 294 4.19 15.37 11.51
N ASN A 295 4.53 16.67 11.51
CA ASN A 295 4.69 17.44 12.75
C ASN A 295 3.36 17.58 13.50
N THR A 296 2.25 17.73 12.77
CA THR A 296 0.88 17.72 13.32
C THR A 296 0.54 16.39 13.97
N VAL A 297 0.82 15.25 13.34
CA VAL A 297 0.64 13.92 13.94
C VAL A 297 1.46 13.77 15.21
N ALA A 298 2.76 14.10 15.14
CA ALA A 298 3.64 13.99 16.29
C ALA A 298 3.13 14.81 17.49
N ALA A 299 2.58 15.99 17.24
CA ALA A 299 1.93 16.81 18.26
C ALA A 299 0.79 16.11 18.97
N GLN A 300 -0.12 15.50 18.21
CA GLN A 300 -1.24 14.76 18.75
C GLN A 300 -0.79 13.53 19.55
N GLU A 301 0.24 12.82 19.08
CA GLU A 301 0.79 11.68 19.81
C GLU A 301 1.41 12.07 21.15
N ARG A 302 2.09 13.21 21.23
CA ARG A 302 2.66 13.72 22.50
C ARG A 302 1.58 14.16 23.47
N GLU A 303 0.59 14.91 23.01
CA GLU A 303 -0.54 15.34 23.83
C GLU A 303 -1.23 14.13 24.49
N LEU A 304 -1.41 13.04 23.73
CA LEU A 304 -1.97 11.79 24.25
C LEU A 304 -1.05 11.08 25.25
N ARG A 305 0.27 11.16 25.07
CA ARG A 305 1.25 10.61 26.03
C ARG A 305 1.15 11.36 27.36
N GLU A 306 1.16 12.70 27.30
CA GLU A 306 1.04 13.57 28.46
C GLU A 306 -0.28 13.31 29.21
N GLN A 307 -1.41 13.26 28.50
CA GLN A 307 -2.72 12.90 29.09
C GLN A 307 -2.74 11.48 29.69
N ALA A 308 -2.05 10.52 29.08
CA ALA A 308 -1.95 9.16 29.59
C ALA A 308 -1.10 9.07 30.87
N GLU A 309 -0.06 9.91 30.99
CA GLU A 309 0.79 10.05 32.17
C GLU A 309 0.05 10.75 33.31
N GLU A 310 -0.68 11.83 33.03
CA GLU A 310 -1.49 12.56 34.02
C GLU A 310 -2.65 11.71 34.57
N SER A 311 -3.25 10.86 33.74
CA SER A 311 -4.34 9.95 34.14
C SER A 311 -3.86 8.63 34.78
N GLY A 312 -2.55 8.35 34.74
CA GLY A 312 -1.94 7.12 35.26
C GLY A 312 -1.28 7.33 36.62
N GLY A 313 -1.96 6.94 37.69
CA GLY A 313 -1.32 6.81 39.02
C GLY A 313 -0.05 5.93 38.94
N LYS A 314 0.99 6.32 39.69
CA LYS A 314 2.32 5.68 39.76
C LYS A 314 2.20 4.14 39.73
N GLY A 315 2.44 3.50 38.58
CA GLY A 315 2.52 2.04 38.53
C GLY A 315 2.22 1.34 37.20
N GLY A 316 1.73 2.00 36.15
CA GLY A 316 1.48 1.35 34.87
C GLY A 316 1.98 2.16 33.69
N LYS A 317 3.15 1.83 33.15
CA LYS A 317 3.55 2.29 31.81
C LYS A 317 2.51 1.75 30.82
N LYS A 318 1.51 2.54 30.45
CA LYS A 318 0.64 2.20 29.32
C LYS A 318 1.51 2.08 28.07
N PRO A 319 1.28 1.11 27.18
CA PRO A 319 1.91 1.11 25.86
C PRO A 319 1.40 2.34 25.13
N VAL A 320 2.28 3.31 24.96
CA VAL A 320 2.06 4.44 24.07
C VAL A 320 2.00 3.88 22.64
N ALA A 321 1.04 4.32 21.83
CA ALA A 321 0.93 3.91 20.43
C ALA A 321 2.27 4.11 19.71
N ALA A 322 2.61 3.18 18.80
CA ALA A 322 3.79 3.30 17.96
C ALA A 322 3.82 4.68 17.30
N GLN A 323 4.95 5.37 17.44
CA GLN A 323 5.10 6.74 16.94
C GLN A 323 5.18 6.74 15.42
N GLU A 324 4.34 7.54 14.76
CA GLU A 324 4.45 7.68 13.31
C GLU A 324 5.79 8.33 12.93
N GLN A 325 6.45 7.72 11.97
CA GLN A 325 7.76 8.18 11.51
C GLN A 325 7.69 8.83 10.13
N GLU A 326 6.60 8.60 9.40
CA GLU A 326 6.51 8.98 8.00
C GLU A 326 5.06 9.17 7.56
N ILE A 327 4.88 10.18 6.72
CA ILE A 327 3.67 10.39 5.93
C ILE A 327 4.13 10.46 4.47
N GLN A 328 3.29 9.98 3.58
CA GLN A 328 3.39 10.15 2.14
C GLN A 328 2.17 10.94 1.67
N ALA A 329 2.37 11.79 0.66
CA ALA A 329 1.30 12.51 0.02
C ALA A 329 1.31 12.27 -1.49
N MET A 330 0.12 12.33 -2.08
CA MET A 330 -0.11 12.27 -3.51
C MET A 330 -0.90 13.50 -3.97
N LEU A 331 -0.46 14.14 -5.05
CA LEU A 331 -1.23 15.13 -5.78
C LEU A 331 -1.75 14.48 -7.06
N VAL A 332 -3.07 14.39 -7.22
CA VAL A 332 -3.74 13.79 -8.38
C VAL A 332 -4.96 14.63 -8.76
N ASN A 333 -5.06 15.07 -10.01
CA ASN A 333 -6.18 15.89 -10.52
C ASN A 333 -6.49 17.14 -9.65
N GLY A 334 -5.47 17.72 -9.00
CA GLY A 334 -5.63 18.87 -8.10
C GLY A 334 -6.04 18.53 -6.66
N HIS A 335 -6.28 17.26 -6.36
CA HIS A 335 -6.61 16.76 -5.02
C HIS A 335 -5.38 16.33 -4.25
N LEU A 336 -5.38 16.56 -2.93
CA LEU A 336 -4.32 16.12 -2.03
C LEU A 336 -4.74 14.86 -1.30
N VAL A 337 -3.92 13.82 -1.35
CA VAL A 337 -4.14 12.56 -0.62
C VAL A 337 -2.98 12.35 0.35
N PHE A 338 -3.26 12.12 1.63
CA PHE A 338 -2.26 11.83 2.65
C PHE A 338 -2.44 10.41 3.20
N ALA A 339 -1.34 9.68 3.28
CA ALA A 339 -1.25 8.35 3.87
C ALA A 339 -0.13 8.28 4.90
N SER A 340 -0.32 7.47 5.94
CA SER A 340 0.68 7.20 6.98
C SER A 340 0.93 5.70 7.09
N ASN A 341 2.00 5.29 7.79
CA ASN A 341 2.25 3.87 7.99
C ASN A 341 1.19 3.21 8.88
N TYR A 342 0.77 3.92 9.93
CA TYR A 342 -0.27 3.47 10.86
C TYR A 342 -1.60 4.15 10.54
N ASN A 343 -2.68 3.38 10.32
CA ASN A 343 -4.02 3.93 10.08
C ASN A 343 -4.44 4.91 11.19
N GLN A 344 -4.02 4.64 12.42
CA GLN A 344 -4.32 5.49 13.56
C GLN A 344 -3.80 6.92 13.41
N SER A 345 -2.70 7.14 12.68
CA SER A 345 -2.10 8.48 12.50
C SER A 345 -3.00 9.38 11.65
N VAL A 346 -3.51 8.88 10.52
CA VAL A 346 -4.46 9.63 9.67
C VAL A 346 -5.83 9.79 10.31
N ILE A 347 -6.31 8.78 11.06
CA ILE A 347 -7.56 8.87 11.81
C ILE A 347 -7.43 9.98 12.88
N ARG A 348 -6.30 10.06 13.58
CA ARG A 348 -6.06 11.14 14.56
C ARG A 348 -6.01 12.53 13.92
N LEU A 349 -5.47 12.64 12.69
CA LEU A 349 -5.51 13.89 11.94
C LEU A 349 -6.96 14.27 11.63
N TYR A 350 -7.77 13.31 11.18
CA TYR A 350 -9.18 13.54 10.93
C TYR A 350 -9.92 14.01 12.19
N ASP A 351 -9.72 13.32 13.33
CA ASP A 351 -10.30 13.68 14.62
C ASP A 351 -9.84 15.06 15.11
N LEU A 352 -8.62 15.49 14.78
CA LEU A 352 -8.15 16.85 15.04
C LEU A 352 -8.94 17.87 14.22
N PHE A 353 -9.08 17.65 12.90
CA PHE A 353 -9.87 18.54 12.06
C PHE A 353 -11.33 18.60 12.52
N LYS A 354 -11.94 17.44 12.81
CA LYS A 354 -13.32 17.32 13.32
C LYS A 354 -13.51 18.12 14.62
N ARG A 355 -12.59 17.99 15.58
CA ARG A 355 -12.63 18.77 16.83
C ARG A 355 -12.44 20.26 16.61
N LEU A 356 -11.46 20.68 15.82
CA LEU A 356 -11.25 22.10 15.52
C LEU A 356 -12.46 22.73 14.83
N ARG A 357 -13.14 21.96 13.97
CA ARG A 357 -14.36 22.43 13.31
C ARG A 357 -15.53 22.53 14.26
N ALA A 358 -15.73 21.52 15.11
CA ALA A 358 -16.75 21.55 16.15
C ALA A 358 -16.57 22.72 17.11
N ASP A 359 -15.32 22.98 17.53
CA ASP A 359 -14.99 24.12 18.39
C ASP A 359 -15.30 25.46 17.69
N ALA A 360 -15.05 25.56 16.38
CA ALA A 360 -15.35 26.77 15.59
C ALA A 360 -16.87 26.98 15.40
N ASP A 361 -17.62 25.90 15.19
CA ASP A 361 -19.08 25.95 14.99
C ASP A 361 -19.87 25.96 16.31
N GLY A 362 -19.23 25.62 17.44
CA GLY A 362 -19.88 25.50 18.74
C GLY A 362 -20.81 24.28 18.87
N VAL A 363 -20.54 23.21 18.12
CA VAL A 363 -21.35 21.96 18.10
C VAL A 363 -20.57 20.79 18.69
N ASP A 364 -21.24 19.68 18.98
CA ASP A 364 -20.55 18.44 19.34
C ASP A 364 -19.82 17.90 18.10
N PRO A 365 -18.54 17.48 18.20
CA PRO A 365 -17.86 16.78 17.12
C PRO A 365 -18.71 15.70 16.47
N GLU A 366 -19.46 14.89 17.22
CA GLU A 366 -20.24 13.79 16.64
C GLU A 366 -21.42 14.23 15.77
N GLU A 367 -21.84 15.50 15.86
CA GLU A 367 -22.84 16.09 14.95
C GLU A 367 -22.23 16.48 13.58
N LEU A 368 -20.89 16.52 13.48
CA LEU A 368 -20.18 16.76 12.24
C LEU A 368 -19.90 15.46 11.48
N ASP A 369 -20.11 15.54 10.16
CA ASP A 369 -19.89 14.49 9.15
C ASP A 369 -21.05 13.50 8.94
N ALA A 370 -22.02 13.92 8.11
CA ALA A 370 -23.11 13.08 7.58
C ALA A 370 -22.74 12.42 6.22
N GLY A 371 -21.47 12.05 6.00
CA GLY A 371 -21.05 11.25 4.84
C GLY A 371 -20.59 12.04 3.62
N GLY A 372 -20.32 13.35 3.76
CA GLY A 372 -19.85 14.23 2.68
C GLY A 372 -18.43 14.78 2.85
N GLY A 373 -17.73 14.44 3.94
CA GLY A 373 -16.47 15.08 4.33
C GLY A 373 -16.67 16.36 5.15
N LEU A 374 -15.61 16.81 5.80
CA LEU A 374 -15.60 17.93 6.73
C LEU A 374 -15.18 19.22 6.04
N ASP A 375 -15.97 20.30 6.16
CA ASP A 375 -15.53 21.64 5.73
C ASP A 375 -14.44 22.17 6.66
N VAL A 376 -13.27 22.44 6.09
CA VAL A 376 -12.05 22.86 6.78
C VAL A 376 -11.39 24.05 6.09
N SER A 377 -12.11 24.82 5.28
CA SER A 377 -11.54 25.88 4.43
C SER A 377 -10.54 26.80 5.16
N ASP A 378 -10.90 27.27 6.36
CA ASP A 378 -10.00 28.09 7.18
C ASP A 378 -9.09 27.25 8.11
N ILE A 379 -9.59 26.10 8.56
CA ILE A 379 -8.94 25.24 9.56
C ILE A 379 -7.75 24.50 8.97
N PHE A 380 -7.86 24.03 7.72
CA PHE A 380 -6.82 23.29 7.05
C PHE A 380 -5.59 24.17 6.86
N GLN A 381 -5.79 25.38 6.35
CA GLN A 381 -4.71 26.37 6.22
C GLN A 381 -4.13 26.70 7.60
N GLN A 382 -4.98 26.89 8.63
CA GLN A 382 -4.51 27.10 9.99
C GLN A 382 -3.60 25.97 10.48
N VAL A 383 -3.97 24.70 10.28
CA VAL A 383 -3.17 23.54 10.68
C VAL A 383 -1.86 23.45 9.88
N MET A 384 -1.90 23.72 8.57
CA MET A 384 -0.71 23.69 7.73
C MET A 384 0.26 24.83 8.03
N LEU A 385 -0.25 25.97 8.53
CA LEU A 385 0.54 27.16 8.83
C LEU A 385 0.89 27.27 10.32
N ASP A 386 0.50 26.31 11.16
CA ASP A 386 0.85 26.28 12.58
C ASP A 386 2.32 25.92 12.78
N ASP A 387 3.03 26.72 13.59
CA ASP A 387 4.46 26.46 13.84
C ASP A 387 4.61 25.36 14.89
N ARG A 388 4.67 24.13 14.38
CA ARG A 388 4.98 22.92 15.14
C ARG A 388 6.45 22.50 14.91
N SER A 389 7.34 23.44 14.63
CA SER A 389 8.77 23.12 14.53
C SER A 389 9.31 22.66 15.88
N GLY A 390 10.15 21.62 15.88
CA GLY A 390 10.71 21.06 17.11
C GLY A 390 9.71 20.32 17.98
N GLN A 391 8.44 20.24 17.60
CA GLN A 391 7.47 19.44 18.31
C GLN A 391 7.81 17.95 18.14
N ALA A 392 8.21 17.48 16.96
CA ALA A 392 8.76 16.13 16.76
C ALA A 392 10.02 15.78 17.61
N SER A 393 10.57 16.71 18.40
CA SER A 393 11.81 16.56 19.19
C SER A 393 11.68 15.77 20.50
N GLY A 394 10.51 15.20 20.83
CA GLY A 394 10.36 14.15 21.84
C GLY A 394 11.08 12.83 21.48
N ARG A 395 12.13 12.90 20.67
CA ARG A 395 13.14 11.87 20.47
C ARG A 395 13.71 11.53 21.84
N GLY A 396 13.38 10.34 22.33
CA GLY A 396 14.40 9.54 22.96
C GLY A 396 15.52 9.42 21.94
N ASP A 397 16.59 10.20 22.12
CA ASP A 397 17.86 10.06 21.41
C ASP A 397 18.54 8.69 21.74
N SER A 398 17.83 7.81 22.43
CA SER A 398 18.06 6.37 22.57
C SER A 398 17.53 5.53 21.41
N ASP A 399 16.57 5.99 20.61
CA ASP A 399 15.78 5.12 19.72
C ASP A 399 15.67 5.65 18.27
N ALA A 400 16.69 6.37 17.80
CA ALA A 400 17.01 6.32 16.36
C ALA A 400 17.47 4.91 15.92
N GLU A 401 17.54 3.97 16.86
CA GLU A 401 17.35 2.55 16.66
C GLU A 401 15.84 2.28 16.75
N SER A 402 15.11 2.42 15.64
CA SER A 402 13.70 2.06 15.65
C SER A 402 13.58 0.54 15.59
N SER A 403 13.05 -0.01 16.68
CA SER A 403 12.55 -1.37 16.85
C SER A 403 11.77 -1.89 15.63
N ASP A 404 12.45 -2.63 14.78
CA ASP A 404 11.85 -3.82 14.18
C ASP A 404 12.19 -4.97 15.16
N ASP A 405 11.17 -5.66 15.65
CA ASP A 405 11.30 -6.78 16.58
C ASP A 405 11.95 -7.96 15.83
N ASP A 406 13.26 -7.92 15.72
CA ASP A 406 14.06 -9.06 15.32
C ASP A 406 14.04 -10.08 16.47
N THR A 407 13.38 -11.21 16.23
CA THR A 407 13.61 -12.41 17.01
C THR A 407 15.08 -12.84 16.89
N GLU A 408 15.96 -12.32 17.76
CA GLU A 408 17.32 -12.81 17.87
C GLU A 408 17.46 -13.96 18.87
N VAL A 409 17.89 -15.10 18.32
CA VAL A 409 18.55 -16.20 19.01
C VAL A 409 19.88 -15.69 19.57
N LYS A 410 20.00 -15.60 20.91
CA LYS A 410 21.25 -15.26 21.59
C LYS A 410 22.31 -16.36 21.41
N PRO A 411 23.53 -16.03 20.95
CA PRO A 411 24.68 -16.90 21.04
C PRO A 411 25.52 -16.57 22.29
N SER A 412 25.83 -17.61 23.06
CA SER A 412 26.89 -17.66 24.08
C SER A 412 28.27 -17.42 23.43
N ALA A 413 29.34 -16.97 24.10
CA ALA A 413 29.89 -17.47 25.35
C ALA A 413 31.12 -16.66 25.85
N LYS A 414 31.32 -16.69 27.18
CA LYS A 414 32.59 -16.73 27.99
C LYS A 414 33.60 -15.58 27.84
N SER A 415 34.41 -15.16 28.84
CA SER A 415 34.55 -15.39 30.29
C SER A 415 35.79 -14.62 30.76
N ARG A 416 35.80 -14.12 32.02
CA ARG A 416 36.93 -13.76 32.93
C ARG A 416 36.63 -12.37 33.54
N GLY A 417 36.64 -12.13 34.85
CA GLY A 417 36.84 -12.94 36.04
C GLY A 417 36.67 -12.03 37.28
N LYS A 418 36.21 -12.63 38.39
CA LYS A 418 36.36 -12.27 39.82
C LYS A 418 36.16 -10.79 40.30
N ARG A 419 35.07 -10.63 41.06
CA ARG A 419 34.75 -9.77 42.23
C ARG A 419 35.95 -9.38 43.14
N PRO A 420 35.89 -8.33 44.02
CA PRO A 420 34.77 -8.09 44.96
C PRO A 420 34.35 -6.63 45.23
N ALA A 421 33.31 -6.49 46.05
CA ALA A 421 32.58 -5.29 46.43
C ALA A 421 33.21 -4.51 47.59
N ALA A 422 33.03 -3.17 47.62
CA ALA A 422 32.85 -2.34 48.83
C ALA A 422 32.40 -0.91 48.41
N VAL A 423 31.25 -0.40 48.88
CA VAL A 423 31.02 0.55 50.00
C VAL A 423 31.05 2.04 49.59
N LYS A 424 29.89 2.67 49.83
CA LYS A 424 29.50 4.06 50.15
C LYS A 424 30.39 5.29 49.89
N ASP A 425 29.66 6.33 49.47
CA ASP A 425 29.74 7.76 49.83
C ASP A 425 30.90 8.65 49.37
N GLY A 426 30.52 9.87 48.99
CA GLY A 426 31.39 11.05 49.04
C GLY A 426 31.74 11.63 47.67
N GLY A 427 31.11 12.76 47.32
CA GLY A 427 31.47 13.53 46.14
C GLY A 427 32.88 14.12 46.20
N LYS A 428 33.45 14.39 45.01
CA LYS A 428 34.20 15.59 44.66
C LYS A 428 34.69 15.52 43.22
N GLU A 429 34.62 16.66 42.55
CA GLU A 429 35.25 16.94 41.27
C GLU A 429 36.73 16.52 41.28
N GLY A 430 37.15 15.82 40.22
CA GLY A 430 38.51 15.34 40.05
C GLY A 430 38.84 15.16 38.58
N LYS A 431 39.59 16.13 38.04
CA LYS A 431 40.26 16.19 36.73
C LYS A 431 40.57 14.81 36.14
N ARG A 432 39.97 14.48 34.99
CA ARG A 432 40.44 13.38 34.14
C ARG A 432 41.79 13.76 33.52
N ARG A 433 42.82 13.00 33.86
CA ARG A 433 44.12 12.99 33.18
C ARG A 433 43.92 12.64 31.71
N LYS A 434 44.45 13.49 30.84
CA LYS A 434 44.69 13.25 29.42
C LYS A 434 45.69 12.10 29.30
N THR A 435 45.25 10.95 28.79
CA THR A 435 46.15 9.95 28.20
C THR A 435 46.10 10.15 26.70
N GLU A 436 47.23 10.60 26.16
CA GLU A 436 47.49 10.79 24.74
C GLU A 436 47.62 9.42 24.08
N ALA A 437 46.65 9.06 23.23
CA ALA A 437 46.78 8.19 22.05
C ALA A 437 45.38 7.92 21.47
N GLY A 438 45.11 8.44 20.27
CA GLY A 438 43.96 8.07 19.44
C GLY A 438 42.81 9.08 19.43
N GLU A 439 43.03 10.22 18.78
CA GLU A 439 41.94 11.04 18.19
C GLU A 439 41.17 10.19 17.15
N GLU A 440 39.88 10.49 16.94
CA GLU A 440 38.89 9.79 16.06
C GLU A 440 37.89 8.80 16.69
N ALA A 441 37.45 9.03 17.93
CA ALA A 441 36.10 8.60 18.34
C ALA A 441 35.19 9.84 18.40
N GLY A 442 34.41 10.06 17.32
CA GLY A 442 33.48 11.18 17.21
C GLY A 442 32.45 11.20 18.35
N ASP A 443 32.26 12.37 18.95
CA ASP A 443 31.33 12.64 20.04
C ASP A 443 29.86 12.33 19.63
N ALA A 444 29.33 11.19 20.08
CA ALA A 444 27.96 10.77 19.81
C ALA A 444 26.90 11.77 20.33
N THR A 445 27.25 12.57 21.33
CA THR A 445 26.39 13.63 21.89
C THR A 445 26.24 14.82 20.94
N GLY A 446 27.30 15.17 20.22
CA GLY A 446 27.28 16.20 19.16
C GLY A 446 26.41 15.82 17.97
N SER A 447 26.46 14.55 17.53
CA SER A 447 25.67 14.05 16.39
C SER A 447 24.16 14.12 16.64
N ARG A 448 23.72 13.80 17.85
CA ARG A 448 22.29 13.80 18.23
C ARG A 448 21.68 15.20 18.30
N LYS A 449 22.37 16.11 19.00
CA LYS A 449 22.03 17.54 19.03
C LYS A 449 21.93 18.10 17.61
N TRP A 450 22.93 17.81 16.78
CA TRP A 450 22.95 18.23 15.38
C TRP A 450 21.76 17.66 14.57
N LYS A 451 21.42 16.37 14.72
CA LYS A 451 20.24 15.76 14.05
C LYS A 451 18.93 16.42 14.45
N ARG A 452 18.80 16.85 15.71
CA ARG A 452 17.62 17.58 16.19
C ARG A 452 17.57 18.98 15.58
N GLU A 453 18.65 19.75 15.69
CA GLU A 453 18.75 21.10 15.13
C GLU A 453 18.56 21.11 13.60
N ASN A 454 19.08 20.11 12.89
CA ASN A 454 18.90 20.01 11.44
C ASN A 454 17.43 19.73 11.06
N ARG A 455 16.76 18.86 11.81
CA ARG A 455 15.33 18.58 11.62
C ARG A 455 14.49 19.84 11.86
N GLU A 456 14.74 20.53 12.97
CA GLU A 456 14.06 21.79 13.31
C GLU A 456 14.28 22.88 12.26
N ARG A 457 15.51 23.02 11.76
CA ARG A 457 15.84 23.94 10.67
C ARG A 457 15.02 23.60 9.43
N ARG A 458 15.04 22.33 9.00
CA ARG A 458 14.23 21.89 7.88
C ARG A 458 12.77 22.24 8.19
N ASP A 459 12.22 21.94 9.39
CA ASP A 459 10.81 22.15 9.79
C ASP A 459 10.35 23.58 9.52
N ARG A 460 11.12 24.53 10.04
CA ARG A 460 10.89 25.96 9.81
C ARG A 460 11.02 26.35 8.34
N GLN A 461 11.92 25.73 7.59
CA GLN A 461 12.08 26.01 6.18
C GLN A 461 10.87 25.57 5.36
N ALA A 462 10.30 24.37 5.59
CA ALA A 462 9.03 24.03 4.93
C ALA A 462 7.90 25.00 5.29
N LEU A 463 7.79 25.37 6.57
CA LEU A 463 6.78 26.32 7.02
C LEU A 463 6.95 27.68 6.30
N LEU A 464 8.19 28.16 6.19
CA LEU A 464 8.54 29.37 5.46
C LEU A 464 8.13 29.26 3.99
N LYS A 465 8.55 28.18 3.31
CA LYS A 465 8.29 28.00 1.88
C LYS A 465 6.78 27.91 1.58
N VAL A 466 6.01 27.23 2.43
CA VAL A 466 4.54 27.17 2.32
C VAL A 466 3.91 28.54 2.61
N ARG A 467 4.32 29.26 3.66
CA ARG A 467 3.83 30.63 3.95
C ARG A 467 4.08 31.59 2.79
N GLU A 468 5.28 31.58 2.21
CA GLU A 468 5.61 32.42 1.05
C GLU A 468 4.73 32.07 -0.16
N GLY A 469 4.44 30.77 -0.39
CA GLY A 469 3.54 30.32 -1.46
C GLY A 469 2.07 30.76 -1.31
N PHE A 470 1.67 31.21 -0.13
CA PHE A 470 0.35 31.76 0.16
C PHE A 470 0.33 33.30 0.12
N GLN A 471 1.48 33.95 -0.10
CA GLN A 471 1.54 35.39 -0.28
C GLN A 471 1.37 35.78 -1.76
N PRO A 472 0.48 36.75 -2.06
CA PRO A 472 0.37 37.30 -3.41
C PRO A 472 1.66 38.05 -3.77
N VAL A 473 2.10 37.95 -5.03
CA VAL A 473 3.15 38.82 -5.57
C VAL A 473 2.56 40.21 -5.74
N VAL A 474 3.07 41.17 -4.98
CA VAL A 474 2.87 42.58 -5.31
C VAL A 474 3.72 42.85 -6.54
N ARG A 475 3.09 42.98 -7.73
CA ARG A 475 3.80 43.40 -8.94
C ARG A 475 4.32 44.82 -8.73
N GLN A 476 5.57 44.97 -8.30
CA GLN A 476 6.37 46.10 -8.76
C GLN A 476 6.76 45.82 -10.21
N ALA A 477 6.71 46.83 -11.07
CA ALA A 477 6.95 46.71 -12.49
C ALA A 477 8.43 46.39 -12.76
N ASP A 478 8.81 45.11 -12.64
CA ASP A 478 10.10 44.59 -13.10
C ASP A 478 9.88 43.48 -14.14
N PRO A 479 10.69 43.44 -15.21
CA PRO A 479 10.54 42.48 -16.29
C PRO A 479 11.01 41.10 -15.85
N VAL A 480 10.09 40.13 -15.83
CA VAL A 480 10.42 38.72 -15.64
C VAL A 480 11.16 38.22 -16.89
N GLY A 481 12.35 37.66 -16.69
CA GLY A 481 13.17 37.09 -17.77
C GLY A 481 12.57 35.81 -18.35
N PRO A 482 12.90 35.46 -19.62
CA PRO A 482 12.26 34.37 -20.36
C PRO A 482 12.52 32.95 -19.84
N ASP A 483 13.33 32.77 -18.79
CA ASP A 483 13.67 31.46 -18.21
C ASP A 483 12.77 31.04 -17.02
N GLU A 484 11.80 31.88 -16.61
CA GLU A 484 10.78 31.53 -15.60
C GLU A 484 9.47 31.00 -16.22
N MET A 485 9.57 30.11 -17.21
CA MET A 485 8.39 29.37 -17.68
C MET A 485 8.28 28.05 -16.94
N ASP A 486 7.39 28.01 -15.95
CA ASP A 486 6.90 26.76 -15.35
C ASP A 486 6.26 25.91 -16.46
N LEU A 487 6.77 24.68 -16.63
CA LEU A 487 6.23 23.69 -17.57
C LEU A 487 4.82 23.17 -17.15
N ASP A 488 4.33 23.56 -15.96
CA ASP A 488 3.09 23.10 -15.36
C ASP A 488 1.91 24.10 -15.51
N ASP A 489 2.05 25.22 -16.23
CA ASP A 489 0.97 26.21 -16.40
C ASP A 489 0.81 26.71 -17.85
N PRO A 490 0.01 26.03 -18.70
CA PRO A 490 -0.34 26.52 -20.03
C PRO A 490 -1.52 27.51 -20.02
N GLY A 491 -2.08 27.88 -18.86
CA GLY A 491 -3.35 28.59 -18.76
C GLY A 491 -3.34 29.69 -17.69
N GLY A 492 -2.81 30.86 -18.06
CA GLY A 492 -2.78 32.05 -17.21
C GLY A 492 -4.14 32.37 -16.59
N GLY A 493 -4.23 32.23 -15.26
CA GLY A 493 -5.51 32.31 -14.58
C GLY A 493 -5.52 32.55 -13.07
N THR A 494 -4.42 32.90 -12.40
CA THR A 494 -4.47 33.44 -11.03
C THR A 494 -3.30 34.40 -10.83
N GLY A 495 -3.51 35.55 -10.17
CA GLY A 495 -2.42 36.50 -9.89
C GLY A 495 -1.23 35.79 -9.24
N ALA A 496 -0.01 36.05 -9.74
CA ALA A 496 1.17 35.28 -9.36
C ALA A 496 1.35 35.28 -7.84
N TYR A 497 1.31 34.11 -7.19
CA TYR A 497 1.78 33.93 -5.81
C TYR A 497 3.30 33.74 -5.84
N LYS A 498 4.02 34.11 -4.76
CA LYS A 498 5.50 34.14 -4.77
C LYS A 498 6.16 32.81 -5.17
N ARG A 499 5.49 31.67 -4.95
CA ARG A 499 5.97 30.34 -5.31
C ARG A 499 4.86 29.50 -5.92
N ASP A 500 4.08 30.05 -6.84
CA ASP A 500 2.93 29.31 -7.32
C ASP A 500 3.32 28.00 -8.04
N ASN A 501 2.60 26.92 -7.76
CA ASN A 501 2.73 25.60 -8.41
C ASN A 501 1.50 24.74 -8.11
N ALA A 502 1.35 23.59 -8.77
CA ALA A 502 0.16 22.74 -8.65
C ALA A 502 -0.14 22.32 -7.21
N THR A 503 0.89 22.05 -6.39
CA THR A 503 0.68 21.68 -4.98
C THR A 503 0.20 22.86 -4.15
N LEU A 504 0.79 24.05 -4.33
CA LEU A 504 0.37 25.24 -3.60
C LEU A 504 -1.02 25.71 -4.04
N LYS A 505 -1.37 25.56 -5.32
CA LYS A 505 -2.75 25.74 -5.82
C LYS A 505 -3.71 24.81 -5.07
N ALA A 506 -3.40 23.52 -4.98
CA ALA A 506 -4.22 22.54 -4.25
C ALA A 506 -4.33 22.84 -2.74
N LEU A 507 -3.23 23.24 -2.09
CA LEU A 507 -3.21 23.63 -0.67
C LEU A 507 -4.07 24.86 -0.38
N ARG A 508 -4.09 25.85 -1.29
CA ARG A 508 -4.94 27.05 -1.15
C ARG A 508 -6.41 26.74 -1.42
N ALA A 509 -6.68 25.86 -2.38
CA ALA A 509 -8.03 25.44 -2.70
C ALA A 509 -8.65 24.57 -1.60
N ALA A 510 -7.82 23.95 -0.73
CA ALA A 510 -8.22 22.95 0.27
C ALA A 510 -9.37 23.44 1.16
N SER A 511 -10.57 22.93 0.90
CA SER A 511 -11.82 23.32 1.55
C SER A 511 -12.48 22.17 2.30
N ARG A 512 -12.22 20.93 1.90
CA ARG A 512 -12.80 19.75 2.55
C ARG A 512 -11.76 18.68 2.86
N VAL A 513 -11.90 18.04 4.01
CA VAL A 513 -11.12 16.86 4.40
C VAL A 513 -12.07 15.66 4.54
N THR A 514 -11.74 14.55 3.89
CA THR A 514 -12.52 13.30 3.96
C THR A 514 -11.63 12.15 4.39
N LEU A 515 -12.08 11.36 5.37
CA LEU A 515 -11.45 10.10 5.74
C LEU A 515 -11.96 8.98 4.82
N VAL A 516 -11.05 8.25 4.18
CA VAL A 516 -11.39 7.29 3.12
C VAL A 516 -10.79 5.92 3.40
N ASP A 517 -11.65 4.90 3.43
CA ASP A 517 -11.25 3.49 3.50
C ASP A 517 -10.95 2.96 2.09
N ILE A 518 -9.71 2.56 1.88
CA ILE A 518 -9.19 2.07 0.59
C ILE A 518 -8.97 0.55 0.57
N SER A 519 -9.43 -0.16 1.60
CA SER A 519 -9.20 -1.59 1.76
C SER A 519 -9.75 -2.43 0.62
N ASN A 520 -9.09 -3.57 0.37
CA ASN A 520 -9.56 -4.52 -0.64
C ASN A 520 -10.89 -5.14 -0.23
N GLU A 521 -11.16 -5.27 1.07
CA GLU A 521 -12.44 -5.72 1.62
C GLU A 521 -13.59 -4.81 1.17
N ARG A 522 -13.44 -3.49 1.33
CA ARG A 522 -14.40 -2.49 0.84
C ARG A 522 -14.46 -2.46 -0.68
N ALA A 523 -13.33 -2.54 -1.36
CA ALA A 523 -13.26 -2.47 -2.82
C ALA A 523 -13.86 -3.68 -3.57
N ARG A 524 -14.26 -4.74 -2.86
CA ARG A 524 -15.08 -5.82 -3.46
C ARG A 524 -16.46 -5.32 -3.87
N ASP A 525 -16.96 -4.28 -3.22
CA ASP A 525 -18.18 -3.58 -3.61
C ASP A 525 -17.91 -2.67 -4.82
N PRO A 526 -18.54 -2.91 -5.98
CA PRO A 526 -18.42 -2.03 -7.15
C PRO A 526 -18.82 -0.58 -6.86
N ASP A 527 -19.83 -0.35 -6.00
CA ASP A 527 -20.30 0.99 -5.67
C ASP A 527 -19.24 1.76 -4.88
N HIS A 528 -18.53 1.07 -3.98
CA HIS A 528 -17.40 1.66 -3.26
C HIS A 528 -16.25 2.02 -4.20
N ARG A 529 -15.96 1.19 -5.21
CA ARG A 529 -14.95 1.53 -6.23
C ARG A 529 -15.36 2.75 -7.06
N ALA A 530 -16.63 2.83 -7.46
CA ALA A 530 -17.18 3.99 -8.15
C ALA A 530 -17.10 5.26 -7.28
N TYR A 531 -17.34 5.14 -5.97
CA TYR A 531 -17.13 6.21 -5.01
C TYR A 531 -15.66 6.66 -4.98
N LEU A 532 -14.69 5.75 -4.87
CA LEU A 532 -13.26 6.09 -4.89
C LEU A 532 -12.85 6.78 -6.22
N ALA A 533 -13.39 6.32 -7.35
CA ALA A 533 -13.17 6.94 -8.66
C ALA A 533 -13.73 8.38 -8.70
N ALA A 534 -14.94 8.59 -8.17
CA ALA A 534 -15.57 9.90 -8.10
C ALA A 534 -14.79 10.88 -7.21
N LEU A 535 -14.19 10.42 -6.10
CA LEU A 535 -13.32 11.26 -5.27
C LEU A 535 -12.10 11.78 -6.03
N LEU A 536 -11.51 10.98 -6.92
CA LEU A 536 -10.31 11.34 -7.67
C LEU A 536 -10.60 12.01 -9.01
N ALA A 537 -11.88 12.09 -9.41
CA ALA A 537 -12.28 12.68 -10.67
C ALA A 537 -11.91 14.17 -10.70
N ARG A 538 -11.60 14.66 -11.91
CA ARG A 538 -11.51 16.10 -12.15
C ARG A 538 -12.87 16.75 -11.91
N THR A 539 -12.86 17.95 -11.38
CA THR A 539 -14.06 18.76 -11.21
C THR A 539 -14.36 19.57 -12.46
N GLU A 540 -15.65 19.75 -12.74
CA GLU A 540 -16.13 20.46 -13.94
C GLU A 540 -15.54 21.89 -13.97
N GLY A 541 -14.86 22.24 -15.07
CA GLY A 541 -14.24 23.56 -15.26
C GLY A 541 -12.71 23.60 -15.14
N GLY A 542 -12.06 22.51 -14.73
CA GLY A 542 -10.59 22.41 -14.75
C GLY A 542 -9.83 23.18 -13.66
N GLU A 543 -10.53 23.85 -12.75
CA GLU A 543 -9.93 24.44 -11.55
C GLU A 543 -9.77 23.38 -10.45
N ALA A 544 -8.59 23.31 -9.84
CA ALA A 544 -8.30 22.37 -8.76
C ALA A 544 -9.25 22.57 -7.59
N THR A 545 -10.23 21.68 -7.42
CA THR A 545 -11.06 21.67 -6.22
C THR A 545 -10.24 21.14 -5.06
N GLY A 546 -10.14 21.90 -3.98
CA GLY A 546 -9.33 21.51 -2.84
C GLY A 546 -10.00 20.48 -1.95
N GLN A 547 -10.10 19.27 -2.46
CA GLN A 547 -10.39 18.12 -1.62
C GLN A 547 -9.08 17.58 -1.05
N VAL A 548 -9.13 17.23 0.23
CA VAL A 548 -8.06 16.57 0.94
C VAL A 548 -8.56 15.22 1.42
N TYR A 549 -7.87 14.16 1.04
CA TYR A 549 -8.22 12.80 1.40
C TYR A 549 -7.21 12.24 2.39
N LEU A 550 -7.68 11.80 3.55
CA LEU A 550 -6.90 11.06 4.52
C LEU A 550 -7.22 9.58 4.34
N VAL A 551 -6.27 8.76 3.87
CA VAL A 551 -6.57 7.38 3.48
C VAL A 551 -6.08 6.36 4.50
N HIS A 552 -6.92 5.38 4.80
CA HIS A 552 -6.58 4.24 5.65
C HIS A 552 -6.97 2.91 4.99
N ASN A 553 -6.26 1.84 5.32
CA ASN A 553 -6.55 0.51 4.80
C ASN A 553 -7.29 -0.30 5.87
N GLY A 554 -8.63 -0.23 5.90
CA GLY A 554 -9.47 -1.02 6.79
C GLY A 554 -9.24 -0.78 8.30
N VAL A 555 -9.84 -1.63 9.13
CA VAL A 555 -9.70 -1.60 10.59
C VAL A 555 -8.73 -2.69 11.05
N GLY A 556 -7.82 -2.36 11.98
CA GLY A 556 -6.95 -3.35 12.62
C GLY A 556 -5.80 -3.88 11.75
N VAL A 557 -5.59 -3.31 10.56
CA VAL A 557 -4.43 -3.63 9.73
C VAL A 557 -3.16 -3.13 10.44
N GLY A 558 -2.12 -3.97 10.47
CA GLY A 558 -0.82 -3.64 11.03
C GLY A 558 -0.10 -2.52 10.27
N LYS A 559 1.18 -2.32 10.55
CA LYS A 559 2.02 -1.35 9.81
C LYS A 559 2.01 -1.71 8.32
N VAL A 560 1.56 -0.78 7.47
CA VAL A 560 1.61 -0.89 6.00
C VAL A 560 2.26 0.38 5.49
N HIS A 561 3.24 0.28 4.60
CA HIS A 561 3.95 1.44 4.09
C HIS A 561 3.00 2.45 3.46
N ALA A 562 3.20 3.74 3.76
CA ALA A 562 2.31 4.81 3.33
C ALA A 562 2.16 4.90 1.80
N GLU A 563 3.23 4.66 1.03
CA GLU A 563 3.19 4.65 -0.44
C GLU A 563 2.22 3.58 -0.97
N GLN A 564 2.18 2.41 -0.33
CA GLN A 564 1.32 1.32 -0.76
C GLN A 564 -0.16 1.66 -0.61
N LYS A 565 -0.52 2.48 0.39
CA LYS A 565 -1.90 2.95 0.55
C LYS A 565 -2.29 3.90 -0.57
N LEU A 566 -1.38 4.79 -0.98
CA LEU A 566 -1.62 5.67 -2.13
C LEU A 566 -1.80 4.86 -3.43
N LEU A 567 -0.95 3.85 -3.66
CA LEU A 567 -1.09 2.95 -4.81
C LEU A 567 -2.37 2.12 -4.76
N GLN A 568 -2.73 1.61 -3.57
CA GLN A 568 -3.96 0.85 -3.39
C GLN A 568 -5.22 1.69 -3.65
N LEU A 569 -5.20 2.98 -3.30
CA LEU A 569 -6.25 3.92 -3.70
C LEU A 569 -6.36 4.00 -5.23
N LEU A 570 -5.25 4.25 -5.94
CA LEU A 570 -5.27 4.35 -7.42
C LEU A 570 -5.80 3.07 -8.07
N GLN A 571 -5.37 1.90 -7.58
CA GLN A 571 -5.84 0.61 -8.07
C GLN A 571 -7.35 0.41 -7.83
N ASN A 572 -7.81 0.66 -6.61
CA ASN A 572 -9.19 0.36 -6.22
C ASN A 572 -10.17 1.40 -6.78
N ALA A 573 -9.72 2.63 -7.04
CA ALA A 573 -10.43 3.64 -7.81
C ALA A 573 -10.43 3.37 -9.33
N GLY A 574 -9.62 2.42 -9.83
CA GLY A 574 -9.52 2.13 -11.26
C GLY A 574 -8.94 3.28 -12.07
N VAL A 575 -7.97 4.03 -11.51
CA VAL A 575 -7.34 5.16 -12.20
C VAL A 575 -6.60 4.67 -13.45
N SER A 576 -6.82 5.37 -14.56
CA SER A 576 -6.25 5.11 -15.88
C SER A 576 -5.63 6.40 -16.44
N PRO A 577 -4.88 6.33 -17.56
CA PRO A 577 -4.38 7.52 -18.22
C PRO A 577 -5.48 8.48 -18.70
N GLU A 578 -6.71 8.00 -18.95
CA GLU A 578 -7.83 8.87 -19.31
C GLU A 578 -8.38 9.62 -18.09
N SER A 579 -8.47 8.96 -16.93
CA SER A 579 -9.01 9.59 -15.71
C SER A 579 -7.99 10.44 -14.96
N ALA A 580 -6.69 10.20 -15.15
CA ALA A 580 -5.59 11.02 -14.63
C ALA A 580 -4.54 11.32 -15.73
N PRO A 581 -4.85 12.24 -16.66
CA PRO A 581 -3.96 12.52 -17.81
C PRO A 581 -2.70 13.33 -17.45
N ASP A 582 -2.69 13.99 -16.29
CA ASP A 582 -1.58 14.80 -15.81
C ASP A 582 -0.58 13.99 -14.97
N HIS A 583 0.48 14.65 -14.53
CA HIS A 583 1.42 14.08 -13.57
C HIS A 583 0.76 13.84 -12.21
N ILE A 584 0.95 12.64 -11.67
CA ILE A 584 0.57 12.28 -10.31
C ILE A 584 1.83 12.35 -9.46
N HIS A 585 1.96 13.38 -8.63
CA HIS A 585 3.15 13.53 -7.78
C HIS A 585 2.98 12.70 -6.51
N VAL A 586 4.00 11.90 -6.16
CA VAL A 586 4.06 11.15 -4.90
C VAL A 586 5.33 11.55 -4.14
N ARG A 587 5.16 12.14 -2.96
CA ARG A 587 6.26 12.66 -2.14
C ARG A 587 6.00 12.48 -0.65
N GLY A 588 7.01 12.00 0.07
CA GLY A 588 6.99 11.86 1.52
C GLY A 588 8.15 12.53 2.22
N THR A 589 8.25 12.31 3.53
CA THR A 589 9.39 12.81 4.33
C THR A 589 10.64 11.96 4.17
N LYS A 590 10.50 10.71 3.72
CA LYS A 590 11.59 9.77 3.46
C LYS A 590 11.57 9.27 2.01
N ARG A 591 12.66 8.61 1.61
CA ARG A 591 12.75 7.93 0.32
C ARG A 591 11.97 6.61 0.35
N PRO A 592 11.40 6.17 -0.77
CA PRO A 592 10.79 4.84 -0.84
C PRO A 592 11.84 3.77 -0.57
N CYS A 593 11.46 2.72 0.16
CA CYS A 593 12.27 1.51 0.25
C CYS A 593 12.34 0.80 -1.11
N ASP A 594 13.32 -0.09 -1.34
CA ASP A 594 13.51 -0.77 -2.64
C ASP A 594 12.23 -1.49 -3.12
N ALA A 595 11.50 -2.13 -2.20
CA ALA A 595 10.23 -2.78 -2.53
C ALA A 595 9.12 -1.79 -2.91
N CYS A 596 8.97 -0.66 -2.20
CA CYS A 596 7.99 0.36 -2.55
C CYS A 596 8.34 1.08 -3.85
N LEU A 597 9.64 1.25 -4.15
CA LEU A 597 10.08 1.77 -5.44
C LEU A 597 9.72 0.81 -6.59
N ALA A 598 9.89 -0.49 -6.40
CA ALA A 598 9.47 -1.49 -7.39
C ALA A 598 7.95 -1.46 -7.63
N LEU A 599 7.16 -1.25 -6.57
CA LEU A 599 5.70 -1.09 -6.67
C LEU A 599 5.29 0.20 -7.37
N LEU A 600 5.96 1.33 -7.08
CA LEU A 600 5.73 2.59 -7.80
C LEU A 600 6.00 2.44 -9.31
N ARG A 601 7.08 1.75 -9.69
CA ARG A 601 7.40 1.45 -11.10
C ARG A 601 6.37 0.52 -11.75
N TYR A 602 5.94 -0.52 -11.03
CA TYR A 602 4.85 -1.38 -11.47
C TYR A 602 3.60 -0.56 -11.81
N PHE A 603 3.21 0.41 -10.98
CA PHE A 603 2.07 1.26 -11.29
C PHE A 603 2.32 2.22 -12.47
N ALA A 604 3.51 2.78 -12.59
CA ALA A 604 3.86 3.60 -13.75
C ALA A 604 3.77 2.79 -15.06
N ASP A 605 4.27 1.56 -15.06
CA ASP A 605 4.40 0.74 -16.27
C ASP A 605 3.13 -0.07 -16.57
N ALA A 606 2.53 -0.75 -15.59
CA ALA A 606 1.35 -1.59 -15.80
C ALA A 606 0.06 -0.78 -15.97
N PHE A 607 -0.08 0.35 -15.26
CA PHE A 607 -1.24 1.21 -15.36
C PHE A 607 -1.00 2.41 -16.29
N GLN A 608 0.21 2.54 -16.85
CA GLN A 608 0.60 3.64 -17.75
C GLN A 608 0.39 5.03 -17.13
N LEU A 609 0.50 5.13 -15.80
CA LEU A 609 0.29 6.37 -15.07
C LEU A 609 1.57 7.21 -15.06
N LYS A 610 1.42 8.54 -15.22
CA LYS A 610 2.54 9.48 -15.14
C LYS A 610 2.91 9.79 -13.69
N LEU A 611 3.45 8.79 -12.99
CA LEU A 611 3.86 8.93 -11.59
C LEU A 611 5.18 9.70 -11.48
N VAL A 612 5.17 10.81 -10.75
CA VAL A 612 6.36 11.60 -10.39
C VAL A 612 6.70 11.31 -8.93
N HIS A 613 7.59 10.34 -8.70
CA HIS A 613 8.04 9.90 -7.38
C HIS A 613 9.57 10.01 -7.24
N ASN A 614 10.12 9.75 -6.05
CA ASN A 614 11.58 9.79 -5.87
C ASN A 614 12.13 8.50 -6.49
N PRO A 615 13.02 8.55 -7.49
CA PRO A 615 13.51 7.36 -8.18
C PRO A 615 14.59 6.61 -7.39
N ASN A 616 15.06 7.19 -6.28
CA ASN A 616 16.20 6.72 -5.51
C ASN A 616 15.74 5.86 -4.33
N GLY A 617 15.75 4.54 -4.54
CA GLY A 617 15.31 3.55 -3.56
C GLY A 617 16.32 3.36 -2.44
N ASN A 618 15.83 3.15 -1.22
CA ASN A 618 16.66 2.86 -0.06
C ASN A 618 16.69 1.34 0.25
N HIS A 619 16.98 0.96 1.49
CA HIS A 619 17.01 -0.40 2.01
C HIS A 619 15.83 -1.25 1.54
N TYR A 620 16.09 -2.54 1.36
CA TYR A 620 15.05 -3.54 1.14
C TYR A 620 14.50 -4.05 2.47
N PHE A 621 13.17 -4.11 2.59
CA PHE A 621 12.44 -4.67 3.73
C PHE A 621 11.49 -5.77 3.24
N GLN A 622 11.54 -6.93 3.88
CA GLN A 622 10.72 -8.08 3.50
C GLN A 622 9.23 -7.79 3.74
N GLU A 623 8.90 -7.09 4.83
CA GLU A 623 7.55 -6.71 5.22
C GLU A 623 6.88 -5.82 4.16
N ALA A 624 7.67 -5.03 3.42
CA ALA A 624 7.17 -4.20 2.33
C ALA A 624 6.75 -5.05 1.11
N VAL A 625 7.47 -6.13 0.79
CA VAL A 625 7.04 -7.10 -0.23
C VAL A 625 5.77 -7.81 0.21
N GLU A 626 5.76 -8.28 1.46
CA GLU A 626 4.59 -8.95 2.02
C GLU A 626 3.34 -8.08 1.94
N SER A 627 3.40 -6.88 2.49
CA SER A 627 2.27 -5.94 2.46
C SER A 627 1.90 -5.50 1.04
N GLY A 628 2.89 -5.35 0.15
CA GLY A 628 2.69 -5.02 -1.27
C GLY A 628 1.91 -6.09 -2.01
N VAL A 629 2.38 -7.33 -2.02
CA VAL A 629 1.64 -8.47 -2.63
C VAL A 629 0.27 -8.60 -1.96
N LYS A 630 0.20 -8.38 -0.64
CA LYS A 630 -1.02 -8.56 0.11
C LYS A 630 -2.13 -7.57 -0.29
N ASN A 631 -1.79 -6.32 -0.57
CA ASN A 631 -2.74 -5.24 -0.80
C ASN A 631 -2.88 -4.84 -2.29
N LEU A 632 -1.86 -5.08 -3.11
CA LEU A 632 -1.76 -4.57 -4.49
C LEU A 632 -1.92 -5.67 -5.56
N SER A 633 -2.38 -6.85 -5.17
CA SER A 633 -2.75 -7.91 -6.13
C SER A 633 -4.15 -7.72 -6.75
N GLY A 634 -4.79 -6.56 -6.56
CA GLY A 634 -6.22 -6.36 -6.81
C GLY A 634 -7.10 -6.77 -5.64
N HIS A 635 -8.32 -6.24 -5.58
CA HIS A 635 -9.33 -6.54 -4.54
C HIS A 635 -9.79 -8.02 -4.56
N ASP A 636 -9.65 -8.68 -5.71
CA ASP A 636 -9.98 -10.08 -5.99
C ASP A 636 -8.73 -10.99 -6.11
N GLY A 637 -7.52 -10.40 -6.11
CA GLY A 637 -6.25 -11.10 -6.32
C GLY A 637 -5.88 -11.31 -7.79
N GLY A 638 -6.66 -10.79 -8.75
CA GLY A 638 -6.49 -11.05 -10.18
C GLY A 638 -5.20 -10.53 -10.80
N ARG A 639 -4.48 -9.61 -10.13
CA ARG A 639 -3.23 -9.01 -10.62
C ARG A 639 -1.97 -9.57 -9.99
N GLN A 640 -2.08 -10.60 -9.15
CA GLN A 640 -0.93 -11.12 -8.41
C GLN A 640 0.22 -11.54 -9.32
N SER A 641 -0.07 -12.24 -10.43
CA SER A 641 0.97 -12.73 -11.34
C SER A 641 1.71 -11.60 -12.04
N GLU A 642 0.98 -10.60 -12.54
CA GLU A 642 1.56 -9.41 -13.18
C GLU A 642 2.44 -8.63 -12.20
N LEU A 643 1.94 -8.40 -10.98
CA LEU A 643 2.70 -7.76 -9.91
C LEU A 643 3.99 -8.52 -9.60
N VAL A 644 3.92 -9.84 -9.42
CA VAL A 644 5.08 -10.66 -9.06
C VAL A 644 6.11 -10.69 -10.20
N GLU A 645 5.67 -10.72 -11.44
CA GLU A 645 6.56 -10.65 -12.60
C GLU A 645 7.30 -9.31 -12.65
N HIS A 646 6.56 -8.20 -12.56
CA HIS A 646 7.13 -6.87 -12.68
C HIS A 646 8.04 -6.51 -11.49
N VAL A 647 7.55 -6.72 -10.26
CA VAL A 647 8.33 -6.48 -9.04
C VAL A 647 9.51 -7.43 -8.98
N GLY A 648 9.33 -8.69 -9.39
CA GLY A 648 10.39 -9.69 -9.44
C GLY A 648 11.52 -9.32 -10.41
N ALA A 649 11.19 -8.80 -11.59
CA ALA A 649 12.19 -8.32 -12.54
C ALA A 649 13.07 -7.22 -11.93
N ARG A 650 12.48 -6.30 -11.15
CA ARG A 650 13.20 -5.20 -10.52
C ARG A 650 13.97 -5.61 -9.25
N LEU A 651 13.45 -6.55 -8.47
CA LEU A 651 14.12 -7.09 -7.27
C LEU A 651 15.16 -8.17 -7.63
N GLY A 652 15.11 -8.73 -8.84
CA GLY A 652 16.12 -9.64 -9.38
C GLY A 652 17.24 -8.97 -10.16
N ASP A 653 17.15 -7.66 -10.42
CA ASP A 653 18.19 -6.88 -11.12
C ASP A 653 19.37 -6.58 -10.18
N ASP A 654 20.50 -7.25 -10.38
CA ASP A 654 21.72 -7.11 -9.57
C ASP A 654 22.48 -5.80 -9.83
N THR A 655 22.14 -5.08 -10.90
CA THR A 655 22.71 -3.76 -11.21
C THR A 655 22.00 -2.62 -10.47
N ARG A 656 20.87 -2.93 -9.81
CA ARG A 656 20.13 -1.94 -9.04
C ARG A 656 21.00 -1.38 -7.91
N ARG A 657 20.84 -0.09 -7.68
CA ARG A 657 21.57 0.64 -6.63
C ARG A 657 20.63 1.10 -5.53
N MET A 658 21.14 1.03 -4.31
CA MET A 658 20.59 1.69 -3.14
C MET A 658 21.12 3.11 -3.05
N TYR A 659 20.33 4.03 -2.51
CA TYR A 659 20.70 5.43 -2.36
C TYR A 659 20.65 5.89 -0.92
N GLU A 660 21.65 6.68 -0.54
CA GLU A 660 21.80 7.24 0.80
C GLU A 660 22.13 8.73 0.78
N SER A 661 21.81 9.44 1.86
CA SER A 661 22.09 10.88 1.95
C SER A 661 23.47 11.15 2.55
N ALA A 662 24.22 12.07 1.99
CA ALA A 662 25.42 12.60 2.64
C ALA A 662 25.07 13.41 3.89
N ALA A 663 26.02 13.52 4.81
CA ALA A 663 25.95 14.45 5.94
C ALA A 663 25.84 15.89 5.44
N LYS A 664 25.17 16.72 6.23
CA LYS A 664 24.96 18.15 5.92
C LYS A 664 26.27 18.87 5.69
N ASP A 665 26.24 19.79 4.71
CA ASP A 665 27.33 20.70 4.32
C ASP A 665 28.63 19.99 3.86
N VAL A 666 28.55 18.69 3.58
CA VAL A 666 29.65 17.94 2.97
C VAL A 666 29.53 18.07 1.46
N ASN A 667 30.51 18.71 0.83
CA ASN A 667 30.73 18.53 -0.61
C ASN A 667 31.35 17.14 -0.83
N PRO A 668 31.13 16.52 -2.00
CA PRO A 668 31.74 15.23 -2.28
C PRO A 668 33.26 15.30 -2.04
N PRO A 669 33.84 14.42 -1.20
CA PRO A 669 35.28 14.37 -1.00
C PRO A 669 35.97 14.17 -2.36
N THR A 670 36.93 15.04 -2.64
CA THR A 670 37.77 14.98 -3.83
C THR A 670 38.96 14.03 -3.64
N THR A 671 39.26 13.64 -2.40
CA THR A 671 40.28 12.66 -2.07
C THR A 671 39.75 11.24 -2.21
N ALA A 672 40.55 10.37 -2.82
CA ALA A 672 40.20 8.96 -3.01
C ALA A 672 40.04 8.26 -1.65
N GLN A 673 38.88 7.64 -1.44
CA GLN A 673 38.61 6.77 -0.29
C GLN A 673 38.39 5.33 -0.78
N PRO A 674 38.77 4.31 0.00
CA PRO A 674 38.57 2.92 -0.41
C PRO A 674 37.10 2.60 -0.74
N GLY A 675 36.86 2.10 -1.94
CA GLY A 675 35.52 1.75 -2.43
C GLY A 675 34.63 2.93 -2.85
N LEU A 676 35.04 4.18 -2.62
CA LEU A 676 34.28 5.36 -3.01
C LEU A 676 34.71 5.84 -4.40
N GLY A 677 33.78 5.87 -5.34
CA GLY A 677 33.98 6.34 -6.71
C GLY A 677 34.14 7.86 -6.81
N ALA A 678 34.48 8.33 -8.01
CA ALA A 678 34.60 9.75 -8.29
C ALA A 678 33.23 10.46 -8.18
N PRO A 679 33.21 11.76 -7.80
CA PRO A 679 31.99 12.56 -7.83
C PRO A 679 31.43 12.66 -9.25
N GLU A 680 30.14 12.37 -9.40
CA GLU A 680 29.40 12.50 -10.65
C GLU A 680 28.14 13.36 -10.45
N LEU A 681 27.65 13.99 -11.51
CA LEU A 681 26.39 14.72 -11.48
C LEU A 681 25.24 13.73 -11.71
N GLY A 682 24.32 13.61 -10.76
CA GLY A 682 23.16 12.73 -10.93
C GLY A 682 22.13 13.28 -11.91
N LEU A 683 21.26 12.40 -12.41
CA LEU A 683 20.22 12.73 -13.40
C LEU A 683 19.25 13.82 -12.94
N GLU A 684 18.93 13.85 -11.64
CA GLU A 684 18.08 14.87 -11.02
C GLU A 684 18.89 16.09 -10.52
N GLY A 685 20.12 16.26 -11.01
CA GLY A 685 21.08 17.25 -10.50
C GLY A 685 21.67 16.88 -9.14
N GLY A 686 22.61 17.70 -8.70
CA GLY A 686 23.39 17.49 -7.48
C GLY A 686 24.45 16.39 -7.62
N TRP A 687 25.53 16.53 -6.84
CA TRP A 687 26.63 15.58 -6.85
C TRP A 687 26.24 14.25 -6.19
N GLN A 688 26.81 13.16 -6.68
CA GLN A 688 26.70 11.83 -6.07
C GLN A 688 28.01 11.05 -6.21
N GLN A 689 28.23 10.06 -5.34
CA GLN A 689 29.37 9.13 -5.42
C GLN A 689 28.88 7.71 -5.16
N THR A 690 29.38 6.76 -5.93
CA THR A 690 29.07 5.34 -5.72
C THR A 690 30.07 4.72 -4.75
N LEU A 691 29.59 4.20 -3.62
CA LEU A 691 30.35 3.43 -2.65
C LEU A 691 30.13 1.93 -2.89
N VAL A 692 31.20 1.21 -3.24
CA VAL A 692 31.22 -0.25 -3.22
C VAL A 692 31.42 -0.70 -1.78
N VAL A 693 30.40 -1.31 -1.18
CA VAL A 693 30.41 -1.65 0.24
C VAL A 693 31.29 -2.90 0.47
N PRO A 694 32.34 -2.82 1.31
CA PRO A 694 33.25 -3.93 1.53
C PRO A 694 32.55 -5.13 2.18
N GLU A 695 33.01 -6.32 1.85
CA GLU A 695 32.53 -7.56 2.48
C GLU A 695 33.11 -7.68 3.88
N LYS A 696 32.25 -7.96 4.86
CA LYS A 696 32.66 -8.21 6.24
C LYS A 696 32.91 -9.69 6.51
N GLY A 697 32.14 -10.55 5.83
CA GLY A 697 32.16 -12.00 5.99
C GLY A 697 30.76 -12.59 5.92
N VAL A 698 30.55 -13.72 6.57
CA VAL A 698 29.29 -14.47 6.57
C VAL A 698 28.75 -14.56 8.00
N ASP A 699 27.44 -14.37 8.18
CA ASP A 699 26.79 -14.48 9.49
C ASP A 699 26.55 -15.93 9.93
N LYS A 700 25.89 -16.10 11.08
CA LYS A 700 25.61 -17.43 11.67
C LYS A 700 24.59 -18.24 10.88
N SER A 701 23.80 -17.60 10.02
CA SER A 701 22.89 -18.26 9.09
C SER A 701 23.54 -18.64 7.76
N GLY A 702 24.83 -18.33 7.56
CA GLY A 702 25.51 -18.60 6.30
C GLY A 702 25.31 -17.50 5.25
N GLU A 703 24.82 -16.32 5.66
CA GLU A 703 24.49 -15.22 4.75
C GLU A 703 25.58 -14.16 4.67
N LEU A 704 25.82 -13.58 3.48
CA LEU A 704 26.82 -12.53 3.29
C LEU A 704 26.44 -11.26 4.07
N VAL A 705 27.41 -10.72 4.81
CA VAL A 705 27.32 -9.44 5.53
C VAL A 705 28.32 -8.46 4.93
N ARG A 706 27.84 -7.27 4.58
CA ARG A 706 28.69 -6.14 4.17
C ARG A 706 28.85 -5.12 5.29
N GLU A 707 30.02 -4.50 5.35
CA GLU A 707 30.38 -3.50 6.37
C GLU A 707 30.05 -2.11 5.88
N MET A 708 29.01 -1.49 6.43
CA MET A 708 28.68 -0.10 6.16
C MET A 708 29.66 0.81 6.92
N PRO A 709 30.51 1.61 6.25
CA PRO A 709 31.56 2.38 6.92
C PRO A 709 30.97 3.47 7.83
N LEU A 710 31.30 3.41 9.13
CA LEU A 710 30.85 4.33 10.19
C LEU A 710 31.26 5.79 9.97
N SER A 711 32.34 6.03 9.21
CA SER A 711 32.96 7.33 8.95
C SER A 711 32.42 8.06 7.71
N SER A 712 31.52 7.44 6.94
CA SER A 712 31.07 7.96 5.64
C SER A 712 30.16 9.20 5.70
N GLY A 713 29.79 9.66 6.90
CA GLY A 713 28.82 10.75 7.04
C GLY A 713 27.43 10.41 6.48
N ILE A 714 27.13 9.15 6.19
CA ILE A 714 25.85 8.76 5.60
C ILE A 714 24.72 8.96 6.63
N LEU A 715 23.81 9.86 6.30
CA LEU A 715 22.50 9.98 6.94
C LEU A 715 21.59 8.98 6.24
N GLY A 716 21.02 8.05 7.01
CA GLY A 716 20.19 6.95 6.50
C GLY A 716 18.92 7.39 5.76
N VAL A 717 17.75 6.86 6.16
CA VAL A 717 16.49 6.89 5.39
C VAL A 717 15.90 8.28 5.04
N GLU A 718 16.53 9.37 5.47
CA GLU A 718 16.14 10.72 5.08
C GLU A 718 16.53 11.03 3.62
N ASP A 719 15.68 11.78 2.92
CA ASP A 719 16.00 12.26 1.58
C ASP A 719 17.09 13.35 1.61
N SER A 720 17.77 13.54 0.47
CA SER A 720 18.88 14.47 0.31
C SER A 720 18.47 15.88 0.71
N GLU A 721 19.42 16.65 1.25
CA GLU A 721 19.20 18.08 1.42
C GLU A 721 18.98 18.76 0.07
N SER A 722 18.00 19.66 0.04
CA SER A 722 17.76 20.49 -1.13
C SER A 722 18.67 21.72 -1.04
N ASP A 723 19.25 22.14 -2.17
CA ASP A 723 19.87 23.44 -2.32
C ASP A 723 18.92 24.49 -2.95
N SER A 724 17.75 24.10 -3.46
CA SER A 724 16.67 25.07 -3.73
C SER A 724 15.96 25.51 -2.44
N GLU A 725 16.09 24.72 -1.36
CA GLU A 725 15.92 25.20 0.00
C GLU A 725 16.92 26.35 0.30
N ALA A 726 18.10 26.34 -0.31
CA ALA A 726 19.25 27.18 0.01
C ALA A 726 19.23 28.61 -0.56
N GLU A 727 18.18 29.06 -1.25
CA GLU A 727 17.91 30.50 -1.50
C GLU A 727 18.02 31.34 -0.20
N ASP A 728 17.86 30.70 0.96
CA ASP A 728 17.92 31.31 2.29
C ASP A 728 19.04 30.72 3.19
N SER A 729 19.98 29.94 2.63
CA SER A 729 20.94 29.12 3.41
C SER A 729 22.06 29.88 4.10
N GLU A 730 22.35 31.12 3.68
CA GLU A 730 23.44 31.91 4.25
C GLU A 730 23.09 32.51 5.63
N ARG A 731 21.85 32.34 6.10
CA ARG A 731 21.37 32.96 7.35
C ARG A 731 21.01 31.93 8.42
N GLY A 732 21.44 32.20 9.65
CA GLY A 732 21.33 31.27 10.78
C GLY A 732 19.90 30.96 11.22
N ALA A 733 19.74 29.97 12.09
CA ALA A 733 18.42 29.50 12.56
C ALA A 733 17.55 30.59 13.24
N ALA A 734 18.14 31.67 13.74
CA ALA A 734 17.43 32.82 14.30
C ALA A 734 16.72 33.66 13.21
N ASP A 735 17.39 33.94 12.09
CA ASP A 735 16.83 34.68 10.95
C ASP A 735 15.62 33.94 10.34
N LEU A 736 15.73 32.61 10.25
CA LEU A 736 14.62 31.76 9.80
C LEU A 736 13.39 31.84 10.72
N VAL A 737 13.58 31.99 12.04
CA VAL A 737 12.49 32.16 13.01
C VAL A 737 11.81 33.52 12.86
N ASP A 738 12.61 34.57 12.68
CA ASP A 738 12.06 35.92 12.55
C ASP A 738 11.27 36.06 11.24
N ARG A 739 11.79 35.53 10.13
CA ARG A 739 11.07 35.50 8.86
C ARG A 739 9.79 34.68 8.88
N THR A 740 9.80 33.50 9.49
CA THR A 740 8.54 32.74 9.63
C THR A 740 7.53 33.59 10.41
N ARG A 741 7.94 34.25 11.51
CA ARG A 741 7.07 35.12 12.31
C ARG A 741 6.56 36.36 11.55
N GLU A 742 7.35 36.95 10.67
CA GLU A 742 6.98 38.12 9.88
C GLU A 742 5.93 37.79 8.80
N LEU A 743 6.00 36.60 8.19
CA LEU A 743 5.11 36.18 7.11
C LEU A 743 3.76 35.64 7.61
N ARG A 744 3.16 36.31 8.59
CA ARG A 744 1.82 35.96 9.09
C ARG A 744 0.78 36.23 8.00
N ILE A 745 0.09 35.18 7.59
CA ILE A 745 -1.16 35.27 6.84
C ILE A 745 -2.24 35.65 7.88
N GLY A 746 -3.12 36.60 7.55
CA GLY A 746 -4.01 37.25 8.54
C GLY A 746 -4.80 36.27 9.41
N GLY A 747 -4.95 36.61 10.70
CA GLY A 747 -5.63 35.79 11.72
C GLY A 747 -4.66 35.24 12.77
N LYS A 748 -4.90 35.52 14.06
CA LYS A 748 -4.16 34.84 15.16
C LYS A 748 -4.78 33.46 15.35
N PRO A 749 -4.02 32.35 15.29
CA PRO A 749 -4.51 31.07 15.77
C PRO A 749 -4.55 31.10 17.30
N THR A 750 -5.73 31.31 17.87
CA THR A 750 -5.98 31.16 19.32
C THR A 750 -6.91 29.98 19.54
N VAL A 751 -6.47 28.77 19.22
CA VAL A 751 -7.11 27.57 19.77
C VAL A 751 -6.12 26.97 20.76
N LYS A 752 -6.32 27.28 22.05
CA LYS A 752 -5.74 26.46 23.11
C LYS A 752 -6.44 25.11 23.05
N PRO A 753 -5.72 23.97 23.15
CA PRO A 753 -6.36 22.66 23.19
C PRO A 753 -7.41 22.65 24.30
N PRO A 754 -8.67 22.26 24.02
CA PRO A 754 -9.70 22.23 25.03
C PRO A 754 -9.39 21.13 26.07
N PRO A 755 -9.73 21.34 27.35
CA PRO A 755 -9.65 20.28 28.33
C PRO A 755 -10.62 19.16 27.94
N VAL A 756 -10.07 17.97 27.69
CA VAL A 756 -10.84 16.79 27.28
C VAL A 756 -11.87 16.44 28.36
N LYS A 757 -13.13 16.77 28.13
CA LYS A 757 -14.24 16.15 28.85
C LYS A 757 -14.35 14.71 28.33
N LYS A 758 -14.40 13.75 29.25
CA LYS A 758 -14.62 12.33 28.92
C LYS A 758 -15.98 12.22 28.21
N VAL A 759 -15.96 12.13 26.89
CA VAL A 759 -17.15 11.84 26.08
C VAL A 759 -17.66 10.47 26.50
N GLY A 760 -18.95 10.41 26.85
CA GLY A 760 -19.63 9.18 27.21
C GLY A 760 -19.68 8.27 25.99
N ARG A 761 -19.17 7.05 26.14
CA ARG A 761 -19.25 6.03 25.08
C ARG A 761 -20.71 5.65 24.87
N GLU A 762 -21.12 5.45 23.62
CA GLU A 762 -22.45 4.92 23.33
C GLU A 762 -22.67 3.59 24.07
N PRO A 763 -23.80 3.44 24.79
CA PRO A 763 -24.11 2.21 25.51
C PRO A 763 -24.36 1.06 24.53
N LEU A 764 -24.01 -0.16 24.96
CA LEU A 764 -24.31 -1.38 24.22
C LEU A 764 -25.81 -1.43 23.91
N SER A 765 -26.20 -1.69 22.65
CA SER A 765 -27.61 -1.78 22.28
C SER A 765 -28.32 -2.89 23.07
N ASP A 766 -29.59 -2.66 23.42
CA ASP A 766 -30.36 -3.59 24.25
C ASP A 766 -30.47 -5.00 23.63
N GLY A 767 -30.50 -5.08 22.30
CA GLY A 767 -30.50 -6.36 21.57
C GLY A 767 -29.20 -7.16 21.73
N VAL A 768 -28.04 -6.50 21.72
CA VAL A 768 -26.74 -7.16 21.94
C VAL A 768 -26.59 -7.58 23.40
N LEU A 769 -27.05 -6.74 24.33
CA LEU A 769 -27.04 -7.07 25.76
C LEU A 769 -27.94 -8.29 26.07
N ALA A 770 -29.12 -8.38 25.43
CA ALA A 770 -30.00 -9.53 25.55
C ALA A 770 -29.35 -10.83 25.05
N GLN A 771 -28.63 -10.78 23.93
CA GLN A 771 -27.89 -11.93 23.39
C GLN A 771 -26.78 -12.39 24.35
N LEU A 772 -26.04 -11.46 24.96
CA LEU A 772 -25.01 -11.79 25.95
C LEU A 772 -25.63 -12.33 27.25
N ARG A 773 -26.80 -11.84 27.65
CA ARG A 773 -27.60 -12.36 28.77
C ARG A 773 -28.03 -13.80 28.57
N ALA A 774 -28.60 -14.08 27.39
CA ALA A 774 -28.98 -15.44 27.02
C ALA A 774 -27.76 -16.39 26.97
N ALA A 775 -26.64 -15.94 26.39
CA ALA A 775 -25.44 -16.77 26.23
C ALA A 775 -24.70 -17.09 27.54
N ALA A 776 -24.79 -16.22 28.56
CA ALA A 776 -24.14 -16.46 29.85
C ALA A 776 -25.03 -17.16 30.89
N GLY A 777 -26.36 -17.05 30.75
CA GLY A 777 -27.31 -17.56 31.73
C GLY A 777 -27.52 -16.64 32.96
N PRO A 778 -28.59 -16.88 33.73
CA PRO A 778 -29.04 -15.97 34.79
C PRO A 778 -28.09 -15.90 35.99
N GLU A 779 -27.47 -17.03 36.38
CA GLU A 779 -26.55 -17.08 37.52
C GLU A 779 -25.27 -16.27 37.27
N PHE A 780 -24.75 -16.30 36.04
CA PHE A 780 -23.56 -15.54 35.67
C PHE A 780 -23.83 -14.03 35.69
N TRP A 781 -24.98 -13.59 35.16
CA TRP A 781 -25.32 -12.17 35.12
C TRP A 781 -25.68 -11.60 36.50
N ALA A 782 -26.28 -12.39 37.39
CA ALA A 782 -26.50 -11.99 38.77
C ALA A 782 -25.17 -11.65 39.49
N GLU A 783 -24.11 -12.43 39.25
CA GLU A 783 -22.76 -12.14 39.75
C GLU A 783 -22.15 -10.90 39.07
N VAL A 784 -22.34 -10.71 37.76
CA VAL A 784 -21.84 -9.53 37.04
C VAL A 784 -22.47 -8.24 37.58
N GLU A 785 -23.79 -8.24 37.77
CA GLU A 785 -24.57 -7.08 38.22
C GLU A 785 -24.36 -6.76 39.70
N GLY A 786 -23.98 -7.76 40.51
CA GLY A 786 -23.61 -7.57 41.92
C GLY A 786 -22.21 -7.00 42.17
N ARG A 787 -21.38 -6.84 41.12
CA ARG A 787 -19.97 -6.43 41.26
C ARG A 787 -19.76 -4.94 41.14
N LYS A 788 -18.79 -4.41 41.92
CA LYS A 788 -18.36 -3.01 41.80
C LYS A 788 -17.28 -2.88 40.73
N LYS A 789 -17.28 -1.76 40.01
CA LYS A 789 -16.28 -1.45 38.98
C LYS A 789 -14.86 -1.52 39.58
N GLY A 790 -14.07 -2.49 39.14
CA GLY A 790 -12.70 -2.72 39.62
C GLY A 790 -12.52 -3.86 40.63
N ASP A 791 -13.58 -4.59 40.99
CA ASP A 791 -13.44 -5.84 41.74
C ASP A 791 -12.64 -6.86 40.93
N GLY A 792 -11.63 -7.49 41.54
CA GLY A 792 -10.59 -8.32 40.90
C GLY A 792 -11.07 -9.53 40.07
N LYS A 793 -10.48 -10.72 40.27
CA LYS A 793 -10.76 -11.89 39.41
C LYS A 793 -12.21 -12.36 39.54
N PHE A 794 -12.86 -12.65 38.40
CA PHE A 794 -14.15 -13.36 38.36
C PHE A 794 -14.03 -14.70 39.09
N LYS A 795 -14.97 -14.98 40.01
CA LYS A 795 -15.06 -16.26 40.73
C LYS A 795 -15.69 -17.36 39.88
N LEU A 796 -16.61 -16.99 38.98
CA LEU A 796 -17.23 -17.89 38.01
C LEU A 796 -16.40 -17.97 36.73
N ASP A 797 -16.33 -19.16 36.16
CA ASP A 797 -15.78 -19.33 34.82
C ASP A 797 -16.75 -18.82 33.77
N PHE A 798 -16.20 -18.32 32.67
CA PHE A 798 -16.98 -17.81 31.56
C PHE A 798 -17.61 -18.98 30.80
N PRO A 799 -18.94 -19.01 30.62
CA PRO A 799 -19.59 -20.02 29.79
C PRO A 799 -19.02 -20.01 28.38
N ALA A 800 -18.81 -21.19 27.78
CA ALA A 800 -18.29 -21.31 26.43
C ALA A 800 -19.18 -20.57 25.41
N ALA A 801 -20.50 -20.68 25.55
CA ALA A 801 -21.47 -19.96 24.72
C ALA A 801 -21.33 -18.43 24.80
N LEU A 802 -21.03 -17.88 25.98
CA LEU A 802 -20.75 -16.45 26.13
C LEU A 802 -19.45 -16.06 25.41
N LEU A 803 -18.39 -16.88 25.54
CA LEU A 803 -17.10 -16.60 24.90
C LEU A 803 -17.21 -16.63 23.38
N ASP A 804 -17.91 -17.61 22.83
CA ASP A 804 -18.13 -17.73 21.39
C ASP A 804 -19.02 -16.60 20.87
N LYS A 805 -20.05 -16.20 21.64
CA LYS A 805 -20.87 -15.04 21.28
C LYS A 805 -20.09 -13.72 21.31
N ILE A 806 -19.21 -13.53 22.30
CA ILE A 806 -18.33 -12.35 22.35
C ILE A 806 -17.36 -12.36 21.17
N LYS A 807 -16.78 -13.51 20.80
CA LYS A 807 -15.94 -13.61 19.60
C LYS A 807 -16.72 -13.26 18.35
N GLU A 808 -17.91 -13.83 18.16
CA GLU A 808 -18.80 -13.55 17.02
C GLU A 808 -19.06 -12.04 16.90
N LEU A 809 -19.49 -11.39 17.99
CA LEU A 809 -19.80 -9.96 18.04
C LEU A 809 -18.57 -9.05 17.89
N THR A 810 -17.36 -9.56 18.12
CA THR A 810 -16.11 -8.79 18.01
C THR A 810 -15.30 -9.11 16.76
N THR A 811 -15.77 -10.06 15.93
CA THR A 811 -15.14 -10.40 14.65
C THR A 811 -15.58 -9.39 13.59
N GLY A 812 -14.97 -8.21 13.60
CA GLY A 812 -15.21 -7.14 12.61
C GLY A 812 -15.30 -5.73 13.19
N ASP A 813 -15.62 -5.60 14.49
CA ASP A 813 -15.68 -4.32 15.19
C ASP A 813 -15.06 -4.42 16.59
N GLY A 814 -13.88 -3.82 16.74
CA GLY A 814 -13.13 -3.81 18.01
C GLY A 814 -13.68 -2.83 19.05
N SER A 815 -14.56 -1.90 18.66
CA SER A 815 -15.15 -0.90 19.56
C SER A 815 -16.16 -1.52 20.54
N ILE A 816 -16.96 -2.47 20.05
CA ILE A 816 -17.95 -3.23 20.84
C ILE A 816 -17.28 -3.97 22.00
N LYS A 817 -16.05 -4.46 21.81
CA LYS A 817 -15.28 -5.16 22.85
C LYS A 817 -15.08 -4.34 24.12
N ILE A 818 -14.90 -3.03 23.97
CA ILE A 818 -14.68 -2.11 25.08
C ILE A 818 -15.97 -2.00 25.90
N THR A 819 -17.10 -1.83 25.23
CA THR A 819 -18.42 -1.70 25.85
C THR A 819 -18.89 -3.03 26.48
N ILE A 820 -18.56 -4.18 25.88
CA ILE A 820 -18.77 -5.51 26.48
C ILE A 820 -17.95 -5.66 27.77
N ALA A 821 -16.67 -5.30 27.75
CA ALA A 821 -15.82 -5.39 28.95
C ALA A 821 -16.35 -4.51 30.09
N GLU A 822 -16.89 -3.32 29.77
CA GLU A 822 -17.54 -2.44 30.74
C GLU A 822 -18.81 -3.05 31.33
N LYS A 823 -19.68 -3.65 30.50
CA LYS A 823 -20.89 -4.35 30.99
C LYS A 823 -20.57 -5.58 31.83
N LEU A 824 -19.44 -6.24 31.56
CA LEU A 824 -18.93 -7.35 32.36
C LEU A 824 -18.11 -6.89 33.58
N SER A 825 -18.07 -5.58 33.88
CA SER A 825 -17.31 -5.01 34.99
C SER A 825 -15.84 -5.43 35.01
N MET A 826 -15.19 -5.50 33.84
CA MET A 826 -13.79 -5.92 33.71
C MET A 826 -12.98 -5.05 32.73
N THR A 827 -11.67 -5.28 32.70
CA THR A 827 -10.78 -4.61 31.73
C THR A 827 -10.78 -5.38 30.41
N THR A 828 -10.57 -4.67 29.30
CA THR A 828 -10.42 -5.28 27.96
C THR A 828 -9.27 -6.29 27.91
N ILE A 829 -8.21 -6.07 28.68
CA ILE A 829 -7.07 -7.01 28.81
C ILE A 829 -7.49 -8.29 29.55
N ALA A 830 -8.33 -8.18 30.58
CA ALA A 830 -8.86 -9.36 31.27
C ALA A 830 -9.83 -10.14 30.38
N LEU A 831 -10.63 -9.43 29.58
CA LEU A 831 -11.50 -10.02 28.57
C LEU A 831 -10.69 -10.72 27.48
N ASP A 832 -9.67 -10.07 26.91
CA ASP A 832 -8.78 -10.65 25.91
C ASP A 832 -8.08 -11.91 26.44
N LYS A 833 -7.64 -11.92 27.70
CA LYS A 833 -7.07 -13.12 28.34
C LYS A 833 -8.06 -14.27 28.45
N ARG A 834 -9.36 -13.98 28.61
CA ARG A 834 -10.44 -14.98 28.66
C ARG A 834 -10.80 -15.46 27.25
N LEU A 835 -10.87 -14.55 26.27
CA LEU A 835 -11.10 -14.88 24.86
C LEU A 835 -9.95 -15.69 24.25
N SER A 836 -8.69 -15.32 24.55
CA SER A 836 -7.49 -16.06 24.15
C SER A 836 -7.32 -17.39 24.89
N GLY A 837 -8.04 -17.57 26.00
CA GLY A 837 -8.16 -18.85 26.69
C GLY A 837 -9.11 -19.81 25.97
N ALA A 838 -9.98 -19.30 25.09
CA ALA A 838 -11.03 -20.05 24.41
C ALA A 838 -10.83 -20.15 22.89
N GLY A 839 -9.78 -19.54 22.34
CA GLY A 839 -9.37 -19.67 20.94
C GLY A 839 -7.86 -19.59 20.87
N GLN A 840 -7.24 -20.62 20.28
CA GLN A 840 -5.80 -20.83 20.15
C GLN A 840 -5.03 -19.53 19.86
N SER A 841 -4.30 -19.03 20.86
CA SER A 841 -3.21 -18.09 20.61
C SER A 841 -1.98 -18.91 20.20
N GLY A 842 -1.56 -18.72 18.96
CA GLY A 842 -0.36 -19.31 18.41
C GLY A 842 0.89 -18.84 19.14
N LYS A 843 1.26 -19.58 20.19
CA LYS A 843 2.61 -19.93 20.64
C LYS A 843 2.49 -20.50 22.05
N LEU A 844 3.10 -21.68 22.25
CA LEU A 844 3.56 -22.28 23.52
C LEU A 844 2.64 -23.35 24.15
N SER A 845 2.92 -24.61 23.78
CA SER A 845 3.07 -25.79 24.66
C SER A 845 2.24 -25.87 25.95
N LYS A 846 1.43 -26.93 26.11
CA LYS A 846 0.58 -27.22 27.27
C LYS A 846 1.36 -27.17 28.60
N ARG A 847 0.76 -26.71 29.70
CA ARG A 847 1.38 -26.80 31.04
C ARG A 847 1.23 -28.20 31.61
N ILE A 848 2.30 -28.79 32.15
CA ILE A 848 2.28 -30.17 32.66
C ILE A 848 1.37 -30.33 33.87
N GLU A 849 1.20 -29.27 34.67
CA GLU A 849 0.32 -29.30 35.85
C GLU A 849 -1.16 -29.52 35.51
N ARG A 850 -1.54 -29.42 34.22
CA ARG A 850 -2.90 -29.67 33.73
C ARG A 850 -3.15 -31.13 33.31
N SER A 851 -2.15 -32.00 33.42
CA SER A 851 -2.26 -33.43 33.10
C SER A 851 -1.75 -34.27 34.27
N THR A 852 -2.68 -34.94 34.95
CA THR A 852 -2.35 -35.88 36.04
C THR A 852 -1.57 -37.08 35.52
N THR A 853 -1.90 -37.58 34.33
CA THR A 853 -1.21 -38.70 33.67
C THR A 853 0.23 -38.36 33.32
N ALA A 854 0.46 -37.25 32.60
CA ALA A 854 1.82 -36.84 32.21
C ALA A 854 2.69 -36.47 33.43
N THR A 855 2.06 -35.94 34.48
CA THR A 855 2.75 -35.68 35.75
C THR A 855 3.18 -36.98 36.44
N ALA A 856 2.32 -38.01 36.45
CA ALA A 856 2.63 -39.30 37.04
C ALA A 856 3.74 -40.03 36.26
N GLU A 857 3.65 -40.03 34.92
CA GLU A 857 4.68 -40.55 34.02
C GLU A 857 6.04 -39.88 34.26
N LEU A 858 6.05 -38.54 34.34
CA LEU A 858 7.28 -37.80 34.60
C LEU A 858 7.89 -38.14 35.97
N GLU A 859 7.07 -38.17 37.03
CA GLU A 859 7.54 -38.43 38.41
C GLU A 859 8.06 -39.87 38.59
N ALA A 860 7.44 -40.84 37.91
CA ALA A 860 7.88 -42.24 37.90
C ALA A 860 9.28 -42.39 37.30
N ALA A 861 9.59 -41.63 36.24
CA ALA A 861 10.86 -41.68 35.53
C ALA A 861 12.00 -40.88 36.18
N VAL A 862 11.74 -40.08 37.23
CA VAL A 862 12.76 -39.24 37.87
C VAL A 862 13.89 -40.09 38.50
N PRO A 863 15.17 -39.86 38.15
CA PRO A 863 16.31 -40.56 38.75
C PRO A 863 16.40 -40.32 40.26
N GLY A 864 16.85 -41.33 41.01
CA GLY A 864 16.97 -41.24 42.48
C GLY A 864 17.82 -40.07 42.96
N GLY A 865 18.94 -39.77 42.27
CA GLY A 865 19.79 -38.62 42.57
C GLY A 865 19.08 -37.27 42.43
N LEU A 866 18.23 -37.12 41.41
CA LEU A 866 17.42 -35.91 41.24
C LEU A 866 16.31 -35.81 42.30
N ARG A 867 15.71 -36.93 42.73
CA ARG A 867 14.70 -36.91 43.81
C ARG A 867 15.30 -36.37 45.12
N ALA A 868 16.49 -36.83 45.50
CA ALA A 868 17.17 -36.38 46.72
C ALA A 868 17.50 -34.88 46.69
N LEU A 869 18.08 -34.39 45.58
CA LEU A 869 18.41 -32.98 45.39
C LEU A 869 17.16 -32.08 45.36
N ARG A 870 16.04 -32.55 44.80
CA ARG A 870 14.77 -31.80 44.81
C ARG A 870 14.23 -31.61 46.22
N GLU A 871 14.37 -32.60 47.09
CA GLU A 871 13.94 -32.48 48.48
C GLU A 871 14.82 -31.54 49.29
N GLU A 872 16.15 -31.62 49.11
CA GLU A 872 17.09 -30.69 49.74
C GLU A 872 16.84 -29.24 49.29
N GLN A 873 16.69 -29.02 47.98
CA GLN A 873 16.40 -27.70 47.43
C GLN A 873 15.05 -27.17 47.92
N ARG A 874 14.04 -28.03 48.11
CA ARG A 874 12.76 -27.62 48.69
C ARG A 874 12.90 -27.13 50.13
N ARG A 875 13.64 -27.87 50.97
CA ARG A 875 13.95 -27.46 52.35
C ARG A 875 14.74 -26.16 52.39
N GLU A 876 15.69 -25.98 51.49
CA GLU A 876 16.45 -24.72 51.39
C GLU A 876 15.56 -23.54 50.94
N ASN A 877 14.69 -23.76 49.96
CA ASN A 877 13.76 -22.75 49.48
C ASN A 877 12.78 -22.32 50.59
N GLU A 878 12.30 -23.28 51.40
CA GLU A 878 11.46 -23.03 52.57
C GLU A 878 12.22 -22.27 53.66
N ARG A 879 13.48 -22.64 53.95
CA ARG A 879 14.32 -21.97 54.94
C ARG A 879 14.70 -20.55 54.56
N THR A 880 14.94 -20.28 53.27
CA THR A 880 15.46 -18.98 52.78
C THR A 880 14.38 -18.07 52.20
N GLY A 881 13.18 -18.58 51.93
CA GLY A 881 12.10 -17.87 51.23
C GLY A 881 12.40 -17.58 49.76
N LYS A 882 13.50 -18.09 49.20
CA LYS A 882 13.93 -17.85 47.82
C LYS A 882 13.67 -19.09 46.96
N LYS A 883 13.27 -18.89 45.70
CA LYS A 883 13.08 -19.99 44.74
C LYS A 883 14.42 -20.37 44.10
N GLY A 884 15.11 -21.36 44.67
CA GLY A 884 16.27 -22.02 44.08
C GLY A 884 15.88 -23.19 43.17
N THR A 885 16.80 -23.57 42.28
CA THR A 885 16.65 -24.69 41.32
C THR A 885 17.88 -25.59 41.37
N VAL A 886 17.69 -26.88 41.21
CA VAL A 886 18.73 -27.89 41.05
C VAL A 886 19.40 -27.73 39.67
N PRO A 887 20.73 -27.55 39.61
CA PRO A 887 21.47 -27.55 38.35
C PRO A 887 21.46 -28.95 37.71
N PHE A 888 21.22 -29.01 36.40
CA PHE A 888 21.13 -30.28 35.67
C PHE A 888 22.42 -31.13 35.71
N LYS A 889 23.56 -30.49 35.96
CA LYS A 889 24.88 -31.16 36.05
C LYS A 889 25.12 -31.91 37.37
N ASP A 890 24.26 -31.72 38.36
CA ASP A 890 24.49 -32.22 39.73
C ASP A 890 23.83 -33.60 39.95
N PHE A 891 23.19 -34.18 38.92
CA PHE A 891 22.72 -35.56 38.92
C PHE A 891 22.98 -36.21 37.56
N GLU A 892 23.05 -37.54 37.53
CA GLU A 892 23.14 -38.30 36.29
C GLU A 892 21.74 -38.58 35.72
N SER A 893 21.52 -38.20 34.47
CA SER A 893 20.28 -38.53 33.76
C SER A 893 20.25 -40.00 33.36
N THR A 894 19.06 -40.60 33.34
CA THR A 894 18.86 -41.97 32.85
C THR A 894 18.24 -41.95 31.45
N PRO A 895 18.52 -42.96 30.59
CA PRO A 895 17.92 -43.05 29.26
C PRO A 895 16.39 -43.07 29.28
N GLU A 896 15.79 -43.68 30.31
CA GLU A 896 14.35 -43.71 30.51
C GLU A 896 13.79 -42.33 30.83
N PHE A 897 14.45 -41.57 31.72
CA PHE A 897 14.07 -40.22 32.07
C PHE A 897 14.14 -39.26 30.88
N ASP A 898 15.22 -39.34 30.09
CA ASP A 898 15.40 -38.54 28.89
C ASP A 898 14.31 -38.82 27.84
N ARG A 899 13.95 -40.10 27.67
CA ARG A 899 12.88 -40.53 26.76
C ARG A 899 11.52 -39.98 27.20
N VAL A 900 11.17 -40.11 28.48
CA VAL A 900 9.89 -39.64 29.03
C VAL A 900 9.78 -38.11 28.95
N MET A 901 10.85 -37.38 29.28
CA MET A 901 10.86 -35.93 29.13
C MET A 901 10.71 -35.48 27.66
N CYS A 902 11.38 -36.16 26.73
CA CYS A 902 11.23 -35.87 25.29
C CYS A 902 9.82 -36.17 24.80
N ASP A 903 9.21 -37.28 25.25
CA ASP A 903 7.86 -37.64 24.87
C ASP A 903 6.85 -36.59 25.35
N ILE A 904 6.93 -36.21 26.62
CA ILE A 904 6.06 -35.20 27.23
C ILE A 904 6.21 -33.84 26.53
N VAL A 905 7.43 -33.39 26.27
CA VAL A 905 7.67 -32.07 25.66
C VAL A 905 7.35 -32.05 24.17
N TYR A 906 7.85 -33.03 23.40
CA TYR A 906 7.79 -32.98 21.94
C TYR A 906 6.61 -33.74 21.34
N ARG A 907 6.20 -34.88 21.91
CA ARG A 907 5.08 -35.70 21.37
C ARG A 907 3.75 -35.28 21.99
N GLN A 908 3.70 -35.14 23.31
CA GLN A 908 2.47 -34.76 24.03
C GLN A 908 2.24 -33.24 24.03
N GLY A 909 3.25 -32.45 23.63
CA GLY A 909 3.17 -31.02 23.38
C GLY A 909 3.18 -30.15 24.65
N PHE A 910 3.77 -30.63 25.74
CA PHE A 910 3.91 -29.86 26.99
C PHE A 910 5.13 -28.92 27.00
N SER A 911 5.07 -27.88 27.83
CA SER A 911 6.09 -26.85 27.92
C SER A 911 7.31 -27.34 28.67
N ALA A 912 8.48 -27.26 28.04
CA ALA A 912 9.75 -27.55 28.69
C ALA A 912 9.96 -26.71 29.96
N ASN A 913 9.46 -25.46 30.00
CA ASN A 913 9.55 -24.61 31.18
C ASN A 913 8.66 -25.12 32.33
N SER A 914 7.46 -25.63 32.02
CA SER A 914 6.57 -26.23 33.01
C SER A 914 7.12 -27.56 33.54
N VAL A 915 7.75 -28.37 32.69
CA VAL A 915 8.48 -29.58 33.10
C VAL A 915 9.66 -29.22 34.03
N ALA A 916 10.45 -28.21 33.66
CA ALA A 916 11.58 -27.74 34.48
C ALA A 916 11.11 -27.23 35.85
N ASP A 917 10.08 -26.40 35.89
CA ASP A 917 9.54 -25.84 37.13
C ASP A 917 9.02 -26.95 38.06
N ARG A 918 8.33 -27.95 37.51
CA ARG A 918 7.82 -29.11 38.27
C ARG A 918 8.93 -29.94 38.89
N LEU A 919 10.06 -30.04 38.19
CA LEU A 919 11.25 -30.77 38.63
C LEU A 919 12.24 -29.92 39.43
N LEU A 920 11.94 -28.64 39.68
CA LEU A 920 12.86 -27.67 40.28
C LEU A 920 14.20 -27.57 39.52
N LEU A 921 14.19 -27.78 38.20
CA LEU A 921 15.38 -27.69 37.35
C LEU A 921 15.51 -26.29 36.74
N HIS A 922 16.75 -25.88 36.47
CA HIS A 922 16.97 -24.64 35.72
C HIS A 922 16.48 -24.78 34.26
N GLN A 923 15.49 -23.96 33.86
CA GLN A 923 14.78 -24.02 32.57
C GLN A 923 15.72 -24.05 31.35
N GLY A 924 16.71 -23.16 31.33
CA GLY A 924 17.69 -23.09 30.23
C GLY A 924 18.69 -24.25 30.20
N SER A 925 18.83 -25.00 31.29
CA SER A 925 19.69 -26.19 31.34
C SER A 925 18.95 -27.43 30.85
N LEU A 926 17.69 -27.60 31.27
CA LEU A 926 16.82 -28.65 30.75
C LEU A 926 16.62 -28.52 29.24
N SER A 927 16.33 -27.31 28.73
CA SER A 927 16.12 -27.09 27.29
C SER A 927 17.33 -27.48 26.45
N ARG A 928 18.55 -27.16 26.92
CA ARG A 928 19.80 -27.55 26.25
C ARG A 928 20.05 -29.06 26.32
N HIS A 929 19.66 -29.72 27.40
CA HIS A 929 19.76 -31.17 27.51
C HIS A 929 18.79 -31.86 26.55
N LEU A 930 17.52 -31.45 26.53
CA LEU A 930 16.49 -31.97 25.62
C LEU A 930 16.84 -31.79 24.14
N GLN A 931 17.56 -30.72 23.76
CA GLN A 931 18.07 -30.57 22.39
C GLN A 931 19.15 -31.60 22.03
N LYS A 932 19.92 -32.09 23.01
CA LYS A 932 20.98 -33.09 22.79
C LYS A 932 20.45 -34.52 22.75
N VAL A 933 19.48 -34.83 23.61
CA VAL A 933 18.93 -36.19 23.74
C VAL A 933 17.67 -36.42 22.90
N ARG A 934 17.23 -35.40 22.15
CA ARG A 934 16.12 -35.53 21.20
C ARG A 934 16.43 -36.63 20.18
N PRO A 935 15.59 -37.67 20.05
CA PRO A 935 15.74 -38.62 18.95
C PRO A 935 15.58 -37.86 17.63
N LYS A 936 16.55 -38.04 16.72
CA LYS A 936 16.55 -37.42 15.39
C LYS A 936 15.40 -37.93 14.54
#